data_AF-A0AAU3AI96-F1
#
_entry.id   AF-A0AAU3AI96-F1
#
_cell.length_a   1.000
_cell.length_b   1.000
_cell.length_c   1.000
_cell.angle_alpha   90.00
_cell.angle_beta   90.00
_cell.angle_gamma   90.00
#
_symmetry.space_group_name_H-M   'P 1'
#
loop_
_entity.id
_entity.type
_entity.pdbx_description
1 polymer ?
#
loop_
_entity_poly.entity_id
_entity_poly.type
_entity_poly.pdbx_seq_one_letter_code
_entity_poly.pdbx_strand_id
1 'polypeptide(L)'
;MDRADRHHYWQGAFIGEEEAGRRLAALPAAVEEALASPLETETVLAACDALATALRDVRNPVRNRLARQLPEGEDPAVLGELGTYLSRTELTRKLRRELGGTAPGRLNRPDARETVYEAWAPVGLVAHIAPGNAATVAPLSIVEGLLAGNVNILKTSSGDTLLTQHLLAELAALDTTGALAARVIVLRFSSSREEWLELMCAPADAVAVWGGESAVEGVAAHVPPGCRLVEWGHRISFAYLTRDAWHEPATLEALAADVCQYEQQACSSPQVVYLDTEDEQDVFAFAERFADVLAARPAAVPGPDGPGIAEQAELTTTELVARLEEHLGLTRVFAAPDGSWRVMADTRPALTASPLHRSVWVKPLPRKKLIGALRPMRRYLQTAGIAASPTDTAELSRAAFAAGVTRVTPVGAMLSGYSGEPHDGVYALQRYSRRVAVQADARFATTACLDDLARPVVLPRPGGPLTGKEEVQELNRHVARADAELYFRSGGSTGAPALSLFSYDDYDTQMHAAARGLLAAGYDPMEDRTANLFYCGGMYGSFISFFSILERLGGVQLPLSAGPDHRATAQALIDHQADTLFGMPSYLWQLLHEEADALREYGGIRKVFYGGEHFTDAQQRTLRDDFGIEVVRSITYGSTDLGPLGYQCTESTGGVHHLHADLHTMEILDLAADRPVAPGETGRLVFTTHARRGQHLGRYVIGDLGRAIDGRCLCGSHAPRFELRGRTGDVMRVATYFLNHRRFVAIAQERARYSGELQTVLARQDTRERLTVRVERSGAVNTELLREAFLADYPELRSAVTERLLDLTVEAVDGASLDRSPTSGKLRSVVDLRG
;
A
#
# COMPACT_ATOMS: atom_id res chain seq x y z
N MET A 1 -23.47 -12.94 -39.24
CA MET A 1 -23.60 -12.99 -37.77
C MET A 1 -23.57 -11.57 -37.28
N ASP A 2 -24.72 -11.08 -36.85
CA ASP A 2 -24.97 -9.67 -36.58
C ASP A 2 -24.17 -9.19 -35.34
N ARG A 3 -23.76 -7.93 -35.30
CA ARG A 3 -23.07 -7.34 -34.12
C ARG A 3 -24.00 -7.26 -32.90
N ALA A 4 -25.31 -7.42 -33.09
CA ALA A 4 -26.34 -7.30 -32.08
C ALA A 4 -26.41 -8.45 -31.04
N ASP A 5 -25.81 -9.63 -31.31
CA ASP A 5 -25.91 -10.81 -30.43
C ASP A 5 -24.74 -11.00 -29.44
N ARG A 6 -23.78 -10.06 -29.38
CA ARG A 6 -22.57 -10.22 -28.56
C ARG A 6 -22.71 -9.56 -27.18
N HIS A 7 -23.39 -10.26 -26.27
CA HIS A 7 -23.68 -9.77 -24.91
C HIS A 7 -22.83 -10.42 -23.80
N HIS A 8 -21.91 -11.33 -24.17
CA HIS A 8 -20.93 -11.92 -23.26
C HIS A 8 -19.54 -11.31 -23.48
N TYR A 9 -18.76 -11.20 -22.41
CA TYR A 9 -17.36 -10.81 -22.47
C TYR A 9 -16.50 -11.98 -22.00
N TRP A 10 -15.59 -12.46 -22.84
CA TRP A 10 -14.74 -13.60 -22.55
C TRP A 10 -13.30 -13.26 -22.89
N GLN A 11 -12.47 -13.15 -21.86
CA GLN A 11 -11.01 -13.00 -21.96
C GLN A 11 -10.53 -12.03 -23.05
N GLY A 12 -11.01 -10.78 -23.00
CA GLY A 12 -10.63 -9.74 -23.96
C GLY A 12 -11.54 -9.56 -25.16
N ALA A 13 -12.54 -10.44 -25.37
CA ALA A 13 -13.42 -10.38 -26.54
C ALA A 13 -14.91 -10.43 -26.19
N PHE A 14 -15.71 -9.64 -26.91
CA PHE A 14 -17.16 -9.80 -26.91
C PHE A 14 -17.56 -10.96 -27.82
N ILE A 15 -18.30 -11.92 -27.28
CA ILE A 15 -18.72 -13.15 -27.97
C ILE A 15 -20.24 -13.34 -27.93
N GLY A 16 -20.75 -14.11 -28.87
CA GLY A 16 -22.16 -14.52 -28.91
C GLY A 16 -22.43 -15.78 -28.10
N GLU A 17 -23.70 -16.13 -27.97
CA GLU A 17 -24.19 -17.20 -27.09
C GLU A 17 -23.66 -18.61 -27.43
N GLU A 18 -23.64 -18.97 -28.71
CA GLU A 18 -23.13 -20.29 -29.15
C GLU A 18 -21.64 -20.48 -28.78
N GLU A 19 -20.83 -19.44 -29.01
CA GLU A 19 -19.41 -19.46 -28.66
C GLU A 19 -19.20 -19.49 -27.14
N ALA A 20 -20.03 -18.76 -26.37
CA ALA A 20 -19.98 -18.79 -24.92
C ALA A 20 -20.27 -20.19 -24.38
N GLY A 21 -21.28 -20.89 -24.90
CA GLY A 21 -21.57 -22.27 -24.52
C GLY A 21 -20.40 -23.23 -24.80
N ARG A 22 -19.77 -23.13 -25.98
CA ARG A 22 -18.58 -23.95 -26.32
C ARG A 22 -17.40 -23.68 -25.38
N ARG A 23 -17.12 -22.41 -25.08
CA ARG A 23 -16.00 -22.04 -24.20
C ARG A 23 -16.27 -22.41 -22.75
N LEU A 24 -17.53 -22.32 -22.29
CA LEU A 24 -17.91 -22.72 -20.95
C LEU A 24 -17.65 -24.21 -20.70
N ALA A 25 -17.92 -25.07 -21.68
CA ALA A 25 -17.55 -26.49 -21.62
C ALA A 25 -16.03 -26.74 -21.54
N ALA A 26 -15.22 -25.79 -22.01
CA ALA A 26 -13.75 -25.82 -21.95
C ALA A 26 -13.16 -24.91 -20.84
N LEU A 27 -14.00 -24.42 -19.91
CA LEU A 27 -13.58 -23.49 -18.85
C LEU A 27 -12.38 -23.98 -18.03
N PRO A 28 -12.27 -25.26 -17.62
CA PRO A 28 -11.11 -25.74 -16.85
C PRO A 28 -9.76 -25.49 -17.55
N ALA A 29 -9.71 -25.70 -18.87
CA ALA A 29 -8.48 -25.50 -19.65
C ALA A 29 -8.09 -24.01 -19.72
N ALA A 30 -9.09 -23.13 -19.89
CA ALA A 30 -8.87 -21.68 -19.89
C ALA A 30 -8.40 -21.16 -18.52
N VAL A 31 -8.89 -21.76 -17.43
CA VAL A 31 -8.44 -21.45 -16.06
C VAL A 31 -6.99 -21.89 -15.85
N GLU A 32 -6.64 -23.12 -16.27
CA GLU A 32 -5.27 -23.64 -16.17
C GLU A 32 -4.27 -22.74 -16.91
N GLU A 33 -4.59 -22.36 -18.16
CA GLU A 33 -3.76 -21.46 -18.96
C GLU A 33 -3.56 -20.10 -18.29
N ALA A 34 -4.63 -19.52 -17.74
CA ALA A 34 -4.56 -18.23 -17.07
C ALA A 34 -3.73 -18.31 -15.76
N LEU A 35 -3.90 -19.36 -14.96
CA LEU A 35 -3.18 -19.56 -13.70
C LEU A 35 -1.70 -19.90 -13.89
N ALA A 36 -1.29 -20.42 -15.05
CA ALA A 36 0.10 -20.73 -15.36
C ALA A 36 1.00 -19.48 -15.39
N SER A 37 0.43 -18.29 -15.62
CA SER A 37 1.14 -17.02 -15.56
C SER A 37 0.69 -16.21 -14.35
N PRO A 38 1.59 -15.66 -13.51
CA PRO A 38 1.18 -14.88 -12.35
C PRO A 38 0.52 -13.54 -12.73
N LEU A 39 -0.40 -13.06 -11.90
CA LEU A 39 -0.94 -11.70 -11.99
C LEU A 39 -0.29 -10.83 -10.91
N GLU A 40 0.48 -9.83 -11.32
CA GLU A 40 1.09 -8.89 -10.38
C GLU A 40 0.05 -7.91 -9.82
N THR A 41 0.05 -7.71 -8.50
CA THR A 41 -0.88 -6.79 -7.82
C THR A 41 -0.78 -5.37 -8.36
N GLU A 42 0.43 -4.92 -8.71
CA GLU A 42 0.67 -3.58 -9.29
C GLU A 42 -0.03 -3.41 -10.65
N THR A 43 -0.11 -4.46 -11.47
CA THR A 43 -0.85 -4.42 -12.75
C THR A 43 -2.33 -4.14 -12.51
N VAL A 44 -2.93 -4.79 -11.51
CA VAL A 44 -4.34 -4.58 -11.14
C VAL A 44 -4.55 -3.17 -10.61
N LEU A 45 -3.69 -2.72 -9.68
CA LEU A 45 -3.78 -1.39 -9.07
C LEU A 45 -3.62 -0.27 -10.11
N ALA A 46 -2.65 -0.39 -11.03
CA ALA A 46 -2.42 0.60 -12.07
C ALA A 46 -3.59 0.70 -13.06
N ALA A 47 -4.14 -0.44 -13.51
CA ALA A 47 -5.29 -0.47 -14.39
C ALA A 47 -6.55 0.11 -13.71
N CYS A 48 -6.80 -0.27 -12.45
CA CYS A 48 -7.93 0.25 -11.68
C CYS A 48 -7.81 1.76 -11.44
N ASP A 49 -6.62 2.28 -11.15
CA ASP A 49 -6.41 3.71 -10.90
C ASP A 49 -6.55 4.56 -12.17
N ALA A 50 -6.09 4.04 -13.31
CA ALA A 50 -6.33 4.65 -14.61
C ALA A 50 -7.83 4.69 -14.95
N LEU A 51 -8.55 3.58 -14.73
CA LEU A 51 -10.00 3.53 -14.91
C LEU A 51 -10.72 4.47 -13.94
N ALA A 52 -10.32 4.50 -12.66
CA ALA A 52 -10.85 5.38 -11.63
C ALA A 52 -10.73 6.85 -12.01
N THR A 53 -9.60 7.24 -12.60
CA THR A 53 -9.38 8.60 -13.12
C THR A 53 -10.31 8.90 -14.28
N ALA A 54 -10.44 7.97 -15.23
CA ALA A 54 -11.37 8.11 -16.35
C ALA A 54 -12.84 8.18 -15.90
N LEU A 55 -13.22 7.41 -14.89
CA LEU A 55 -14.57 7.39 -14.33
C LEU A 55 -14.89 8.66 -13.54
N ARG A 56 -13.93 9.29 -12.86
CA ARG A 56 -14.18 10.52 -12.08
C ARG A 56 -14.26 11.79 -12.95
N ASP A 57 -13.63 11.80 -14.13
CA ASP A 57 -13.71 12.92 -15.06
C ASP A 57 -14.98 12.85 -15.91
N VAL A 58 -15.92 13.75 -15.63
CA VAL A 58 -17.21 13.87 -16.33
C VAL A 58 -17.08 14.11 -17.84
N ARG A 59 -15.91 14.58 -18.32
CA ARG A 59 -15.65 14.81 -19.74
C ARG A 59 -14.96 13.64 -20.43
N ASN A 60 -14.53 12.62 -19.68
CA ASN A 60 -13.77 11.53 -20.23
C ASN A 60 -14.62 10.66 -21.18
N PRO A 61 -14.12 10.33 -22.39
CA PRO A 61 -14.86 9.49 -23.34
C PRO A 61 -15.23 8.10 -22.81
N VAL A 62 -14.42 7.52 -21.92
CA VAL A 62 -14.69 6.20 -21.29
C VAL A 62 -15.95 6.30 -20.41
N ARG A 63 -16.01 7.29 -19.51
CA ARG A 63 -17.18 7.52 -18.66
C ARG A 63 -18.45 7.72 -19.48
N ASN A 64 -18.38 8.48 -20.57
CA ASN A 64 -19.53 8.72 -21.46
C ASN A 64 -19.98 7.46 -22.23
N ARG A 65 -19.07 6.53 -22.53
CA ARG A 65 -19.44 5.22 -23.08
C ARG A 65 -20.16 4.36 -22.05
N LEU A 66 -19.64 4.31 -20.82
CA LEU A 66 -20.19 3.50 -19.74
C LEU A 66 -21.52 4.05 -19.23
N ALA A 67 -21.69 5.37 -19.16
CA ALA A 67 -22.95 6.00 -18.76
C ALA A 67 -24.12 5.62 -19.66
N ARG A 68 -23.87 5.35 -20.96
CA ARG A 68 -24.89 4.87 -21.91
C ARG A 68 -25.32 3.41 -21.67
N GLN A 69 -24.61 2.70 -20.81
CA GLN A 69 -24.93 1.33 -20.41
C GLN A 69 -25.58 1.28 -19.04
N LEU A 70 -25.79 2.41 -18.35
CA LEU A 70 -26.49 2.42 -17.07
C LEU A 70 -27.96 1.99 -17.23
N PRO A 71 -28.55 1.36 -16.20
CA PRO A 71 -29.99 1.14 -16.15
C PRO A 71 -30.77 2.44 -16.36
N GLU A 72 -31.97 2.35 -16.93
CA GLU A 72 -32.83 3.53 -17.11
C GLU A 72 -33.13 4.17 -15.75
N GLY A 73 -32.96 5.49 -15.65
CA GLY A 73 -33.20 6.25 -14.41
C GLY A 73 -32.03 6.28 -13.41
N GLU A 74 -30.96 5.50 -13.63
CA GLU A 74 -29.78 5.49 -12.76
C GLU A 74 -28.97 6.79 -12.92
N ASP A 75 -28.57 7.40 -11.80
CA ASP A 75 -27.75 8.63 -11.82
C ASP A 75 -26.32 8.30 -12.29
N PRO A 76 -25.80 8.94 -13.36
CA PRO A 76 -24.41 8.79 -13.79
C PRO A 76 -23.37 9.10 -12.69
N ALA A 77 -23.73 9.80 -11.62
CA ALA A 77 -22.88 10.01 -10.45
C ALA A 77 -22.32 8.69 -9.87
N VAL A 78 -23.05 7.57 -9.97
CA VAL A 78 -22.63 6.25 -9.50
C VAL A 78 -21.30 5.79 -10.10
N LEU A 79 -20.99 6.20 -11.33
CA LEU A 79 -19.70 5.90 -11.98
C LEU A 79 -18.54 6.63 -11.29
N GLY A 80 -18.79 7.84 -10.77
CA GLY A 80 -17.78 8.61 -10.02
C GLY A 80 -17.50 8.00 -8.64
N GLU A 81 -18.54 7.50 -7.98
CA GLU A 81 -18.43 6.73 -6.74
C GLU A 81 -17.65 5.44 -6.96
N LEU A 82 -17.99 4.68 -8.02
CA LEU A 82 -17.23 3.50 -8.43
C LEU A 82 -15.76 3.84 -8.70
N GLY A 83 -15.49 4.95 -9.38
CA GLY A 83 -14.13 5.45 -9.58
C GLY A 83 -13.40 5.76 -8.27
N THR A 84 -14.11 6.15 -7.20
CA THR A 84 -13.50 6.34 -5.88
C THR A 84 -13.07 5.00 -5.27
N TYR A 85 -13.94 3.99 -5.30
CA TYR A 85 -13.63 2.64 -4.81
C TYR A 85 -12.49 1.97 -5.58
N LEU A 86 -12.37 2.21 -6.90
CA LEU A 86 -11.32 1.66 -7.76
C LEU A 86 -9.99 2.41 -7.67
N SER A 87 -9.92 3.53 -6.95
CA SER A 87 -8.68 4.31 -6.83
C SER A 87 -7.57 3.50 -6.15
N ARG A 88 -6.31 3.77 -6.53
CA ARG A 88 -5.14 3.11 -5.90
C ARG A 88 -5.17 3.23 -4.39
N THR A 89 -5.57 4.39 -3.86
CA THR A 89 -5.64 4.66 -2.42
C THR A 89 -6.59 3.70 -1.70
N GLU A 90 -7.81 3.53 -2.21
CA GLU A 90 -8.81 2.66 -1.58
C GLU A 90 -8.42 1.18 -1.69
N LEU A 91 -7.97 0.73 -2.87
CA LEU A 91 -7.58 -0.66 -3.08
C LEU A 91 -6.33 -1.05 -2.29
N THR A 92 -5.35 -0.15 -2.17
CA THR A 92 -4.14 -0.38 -1.34
C THR A 92 -4.50 -0.50 0.13
N ARG A 93 -5.42 0.37 0.62
CA ARG A 93 -5.90 0.29 2.00
C ARG A 93 -6.63 -1.03 2.24
N LYS A 94 -7.45 -1.48 1.28
CA LYS A 94 -8.13 -2.78 1.33
C LYS A 94 -7.14 -3.94 1.39
N LEU A 95 -6.13 -3.99 0.52
CA LEU A 95 -5.08 -5.01 0.56
C LEU A 95 -4.36 -5.06 1.91
N ARG A 96 -3.99 -3.90 2.48
CA ARG A 96 -3.34 -3.82 3.80
C ARG A 96 -4.24 -4.33 4.92
N ARG A 97 -5.50 -3.89 4.97
CA ARG A 97 -6.45 -4.29 6.03
C ARG A 97 -6.84 -5.75 5.95
N GLU A 98 -7.07 -6.26 4.75
CA GLU A 98 -7.58 -7.61 4.56
C GLU A 98 -6.46 -8.66 4.51
N LEU A 99 -5.30 -8.33 3.92
CA LEU A 99 -4.23 -9.28 3.65
C LEU A 99 -2.87 -8.90 4.27
N GLY A 100 -2.77 -7.76 4.97
CA GLY A 100 -1.58 -7.38 5.75
C GLY A 100 -0.47 -6.66 4.98
N GLY A 101 -0.65 -6.32 3.70
CA GLY A 101 0.36 -5.60 2.92
C GLY A 101 -0.10 -5.22 1.52
N THR A 102 0.74 -4.52 0.76
CA THR A 102 0.42 -4.06 -0.61
C THR A 102 0.78 -5.06 -1.70
N ALA A 103 1.66 -6.03 -1.40
CA ALA A 103 2.01 -7.14 -2.27
C ALA A 103 1.86 -8.48 -1.52
N PRO A 104 0.63 -8.82 -1.05
CA PRO A 104 0.40 -9.96 -0.17
C PRO A 104 0.69 -11.31 -0.83
N GLY A 105 0.77 -11.35 -2.16
CA GLY A 105 1.10 -12.55 -2.94
C GLY A 105 2.58 -12.92 -2.96
N ARG A 106 3.47 -12.09 -2.39
CA ARG A 106 4.90 -12.37 -2.36
C ARG A 106 5.26 -13.25 -1.16
N LEU A 107 6.02 -14.32 -1.40
CA LEU A 107 6.55 -15.23 -0.38
C LEU A 107 7.67 -14.56 0.43
N ASN A 108 7.26 -13.81 1.46
CA ASN A 108 8.14 -13.12 2.40
C ASN A 108 8.20 -13.87 3.73
N ARG A 109 9.21 -13.56 4.55
CA ARG A 109 9.30 -14.07 5.92
C ARG A 109 8.42 -13.27 6.87
N PRO A 110 7.45 -13.90 7.57
CA PRO A 110 6.73 -13.24 8.66
C PRO A 110 7.63 -13.01 9.88
N ASP A 111 8.57 -13.92 10.13
CA ASP A 111 9.64 -13.78 11.12
C ASP A 111 11.00 -13.93 10.42
N ALA A 112 11.82 -12.87 10.43
CA ALA A 112 13.12 -12.87 9.75
C ALA A 112 14.13 -13.84 10.36
N ARG A 113 13.91 -14.26 11.61
CA ARG A 113 14.73 -15.22 12.37
C ARG A 113 14.54 -16.67 11.92
N GLU A 114 13.48 -16.92 11.14
CA GLU A 114 13.17 -18.24 10.61
C GLU A 114 13.34 -18.27 9.09
N THR A 115 13.62 -19.45 8.53
CA THR A 115 13.63 -19.69 7.09
C THR A 115 12.25 -20.18 6.60
N VAL A 116 11.19 -19.53 7.08
CA VAL A 116 9.79 -19.80 6.72
C VAL A 116 9.25 -18.63 5.90
N TYR A 117 8.67 -18.93 4.75
CA TYR A 117 8.05 -17.95 3.86
C TYR A 117 6.55 -18.15 3.84
N GLU A 118 5.78 -17.07 3.91
CA GLU A 118 4.33 -17.13 3.81
C GLU A 118 3.81 -16.07 2.84
N ALA A 119 2.72 -16.40 2.15
CA ALA A 119 2.03 -15.49 1.22
C ALA A 119 0.53 -15.76 1.20
N TRP A 120 -0.22 -14.85 0.58
CA TRP A 120 -1.58 -15.08 0.14
C TRP A 120 -1.58 -15.54 -1.33
N ALA A 121 -2.16 -16.68 -1.62
CA ALA A 121 -2.33 -17.18 -2.97
C ALA A 121 -3.81 -17.11 -3.39
N PRO A 122 -4.11 -17.01 -4.70
CA PRO A 122 -5.47 -17.19 -5.20
C PRO A 122 -6.02 -18.57 -4.80
N VAL A 123 -7.35 -18.64 -4.67
CA VAL A 123 -8.03 -19.94 -4.58
C VAL A 123 -8.01 -20.66 -5.94
N GLY A 124 -8.04 -19.92 -7.04
CA GLY A 124 -8.02 -20.45 -8.41
C GLY A 124 -9.09 -19.77 -9.27
N LEU A 125 -10.20 -20.46 -9.50
CA LEU A 125 -11.41 -19.93 -10.14
C LEU A 125 -12.43 -19.45 -9.10
N VAL A 126 -12.87 -18.20 -9.23
CA VAL A 126 -14.02 -17.66 -8.48
C VAL A 126 -15.20 -17.45 -9.43
N ALA A 127 -16.30 -18.11 -9.13
CA ALA A 127 -17.58 -17.92 -9.80
C ALA A 127 -18.43 -16.91 -9.03
N HIS A 128 -18.81 -15.81 -9.67
CA HIS A 128 -19.56 -14.71 -9.07
C HIS A 128 -20.98 -14.69 -9.61
N ILE A 129 -21.96 -14.63 -8.74
CA ILE A 129 -23.37 -14.45 -9.08
C ILE A 129 -23.82 -13.14 -8.45
N ALA A 130 -23.91 -12.10 -9.27
CA ALA A 130 -24.23 -10.76 -8.83
C ALA A 130 -25.76 -10.52 -8.84
N PRO A 131 -26.26 -9.57 -8.02
CA PRO A 131 -27.66 -9.23 -8.01
C PRO A 131 -28.01 -8.33 -9.20
N GLY A 132 -29.23 -8.43 -9.71
CA GLY A 132 -29.65 -7.63 -10.88
C GLY A 132 -30.04 -6.18 -10.59
N ASN A 133 -30.05 -5.77 -9.32
CA ASN A 133 -30.52 -4.47 -8.85
C ASN A 133 -29.42 -3.56 -8.28
N ALA A 134 -28.14 -3.94 -8.39
CA ALA A 134 -27.02 -3.15 -7.89
C ALA A 134 -25.88 -3.08 -8.92
N ALA A 135 -25.84 -1.99 -9.69
CA ALA A 135 -24.96 -1.81 -10.83
C ALA A 135 -23.44 -1.87 -10.51
N THR A 136 -23.05 -1.56 -9.26
CA THR A 136 -21.64 -1.48 -8.84
C THR A 136 -21.10 -2.77 -8.21
N VAL A 137 -21.96 -3.67 -7.71
CA VAL A 137 -21.54 -4.86 -6.96
C VAL A 137 -20.77 -5.84 -7.85
N ALA A 138 -21.29 -6.09 -9.05
CA ALA A 138 -20.71 -7.03 -10.00
C ALA A 138 -19.26 -6.68 -10.42
N PRO A 139 -18.96 -5.44 -10.88
CA PRO A 139 -17.59 -5.06 -11.22
C PRO A 139 -16.65 -5.04 -10.00
N LEU A 140 -17.12 -4.61 -8.82
CA LEU A 140 -16.31 -4.61 -7.60
C LEU A 140 -15.90 -6.02 -7.17
N SER A 141 -16.83 -6.99 -7.23
CA SER A 141 -16.55 -8.40 -6.90
C SER A 141 -15.48 -9.01 -7.82
N ILE A 142 -15.48 -8.66 -9.11
CA ILE A 142 -14.43 -9.05 -10.06
C ILE A 142 -13.08 -8.42 -9.70
N VAL A 143 -13.06 -7.12 -9.38
CA VAL A 143 -11.82 -6.43 -8.99
C VAL A 143 -11.23 -7.02 -7.71
N GLU A 144 -12.05 -7.38 -6.73
CA GLU A 144 -11.61 -8.10 -5.54
C GLU A 144 -11.01 -9.48 -5.89
N GLY A 145 -11.65 -10.21 -6.80
CA GLY A 145 -11.13 -11.48 -7.30
C GLY A 145 -9.79 -11.34 -8.03
N LEU A 146 -9.61 -10.29 -8.83
CA LEU A 146 -8.36 -9.95 -9.53
C LEU A 146 -7.25 -9.54 -8.54
N LEU A 147 -7.57 -8.74 -7.52
CA LEU A 147 -6.61 -8.37 -6.46
C LEU A 147 -6.10 -9.60 -5.69
N ALA A 148 -6.96 -10.60 -5.49
CA ALA A 148 -6.60 -11.89 -4.93
C ALA A 148 -5.86 -12.82 -5.92
N GLY A 149 -5.74 -12.44 -7.20
CA GLY A 149 -5.01 -13.16 -8.25
C GLY A 149 -5.81 -14.22 -9.02
N ASN A 150 -7.13 -14.30 -8.80
CA ASN A 150 -7.98 -15.37 -9.33
C ASN A 150 -8.35 -15.18 -10.80
N VAL A 151 -8.76 -16.28 -11.44
CA VAL A 151 -9.60 -16.25 -12.63
C VAL A 151 -11.04 -16.05 -12.18
N ASN A 152 -11.79 -15.17 -12.85
CA ASN A 152 -13.12 -14.80 -12.43
C ASN A 152 -14.12 -15.02 -13.55
N ILE A 153 -15.17 -15.77 -13.24
CA ILE A 153 -16.35 -15.91 -14.08
C ILE A 153 -17.54 -15.30 -13.36
N LEU A 154 -18.18 -14.32 -13.98
CA LEU A 154 -19.33 -13.61 -13.41
C LEU A 154 -20.56 -13.88 -14.24
N LYS A 155 -21.67 -14.19 -13.56
CA LYS A 155 -23.00 -14.20 -14.12
C LYS A 155 -23.73 -12.90 -13.77
N THR A 156 -24.24 -12.21 -14.78
CA THR A 156 -25.21 -11.12 -14.63
C THR A 156 -26.62 -11.58 -15.01
N SER A 157 -27.65 -10.90 -14.50
CA SER A 157 -29.05 -11.22 -14.80
C SER A 157 -29.37 -10.99 -16.28
N SER A 158 -30.26 -11.79 -16.86
CA SER A 158 -30.71 -11.59 -18.25
C SER A 158 -31.41 -10.25 -18.46
N GLY A 159 -32.01 -9.67 -17.41
CA GLY A 159 -32.63 -8.34 -17.43
C GLY A 159 -31.66 -7.18 -17.18
N ASP A 160 -30.40 -7.47 -16.84
CA ASP A 160 -29.38 -6.46 -16.54
C ASP A 160 -28.88 -5.74 -17.79
N THR A 161 -28.19 -4.62 -17.64
CA THR A 161 -27.55 -3.92 -18.76
C THR A 161 -26.21 -4.58 -19.14
N LEU A 162 -25.48 -3.99 -20.09
CA LEU A 162 -24.13 -4.43 -20.45
C LEU A 162 -23.03 -3.62 -19.75
N LEU A 163 -23.39 -2.85 -18.70
CA LEU A 163 -22.45 -1.98 -17.99
C LEU A 163 -21.22 -2.74 -17.51
N THR A 164 -21.42 -3.86 -16.82
CA THR A 164 -20.33 -4.65 -16.22
C THR A 164 -19.38 -5.21 -17.28
N GLN A 165 -19.91 -5.75 -18.37
CA GLN A 165 -19.13 -6.26 -19.51
C GLN A 165 -18.26 -5.14 -20.11
N HIS A 166 -18.85 -3.98 -20.39
CA HIS A 166 -18.13 -2.85 -20.97
C HIS A 166 -17.10 -2.27 -20.01
N LEU A 167 -17.42 -2.14 -18.72
CA LEU A 167 -16.51 -1.61 -17.72
C LEU A 167 -15.29 -2.50 -17.56
N LEU A 168 -15.49 -3.82 -17.44
CA LEU A 168 -14.39 -4.76 -17.30
C LEU A 168 -13.58 -4.94 -18.59
N ALA A 169 -14.19 -4.69 -19.75
CA ALA A 169 -13.45 -4.59 -21.01
C ALA A 169 -12.54 -3.36 -21.06
N GLU A 170 -12.99 -2.20 -20.58
CA GLU A 170 -12.15 -1.00 -20.45
C GLU A 170 -11.02 -1.24 -19.43
N LEU A 171 -11.31 -1.90 -18.30
CA LEU A 171 -10.28 -2.27 -17.32
C LEU A 171 -9.21 -3.18 -17.93
N ALA A 172 -9.62 -4.25 -18.61
CA ALA A 172 -8.70 -5.20 -19.23
C ALA A 172 -7.86 -4.56 -20.35
N ALA A 173 -8.40 -3.58 -21.07
CA ALA A 173 -7.68 -2.86 -22.12
C ALA A 173 -6.57 -1.94 -21.59
N LEU A 174 -6.60 -1.57 -20.30
CA LEU A 174 -5.56 -0.76 -19.65
C LEU A 174 -4.31 -1.57 -19.28
N ASP A 175 -4.40 -2.90 -19.30
CA ASP A 175 -3.26 -3.80 -19.12
C ASP A 175 -2.71 -4.27 -20.47
N THR A 176 -1.53 -3.78 -20.83
CA THR A 176 -0.86 -4.12 -22.10
C THR A 176 -0.28 -5.54 -22.12
N THR A 177 -0.18 -6.22 -20.97
CA THR A 177 0.31 -7.60 -20.89
C THR A 177 -0.76 -8.63 -21.23
N GLY A 178 -2.05 -8.24 -21.14
CA GLY A 178 -3.20 -9.13 -21.32
C GLY A 178 -3.51 -10.05 -20.12
N ALA A 179 -2.78 -9.91 -19.00
CA ALA A 179 -2.96 -10.73 -17.80
C ALA A 179 -4.33 -10.52 -17.13
N LEU A 180 -4.85 -9.28 -17.14
CA LEU A 180 -6.21 -8.97 -16.68
C LEU A 180 -7.26 -9.60 -17.58
N ALA A 181 -7.13 -9.39 -18.91
CA ALA A 181 -8.06 -9.93 -19.88
C ALA A 181 -8.20 -11.45 -19.71
N ALA A 182 -7.08 -12.19 -19.62
CA ALA A 182 -7.08 -13.64 -19.44
C ALA A 182 -7.85 -14.15 -18.19
N ARG A 183 -8.16 -13.28 -17.22
CA ARG A 183 -8.80 -13.63 -15.94
C ARG A 183 -10.23 -13.15 -15.78
N VAL A 184 -10.82 -12.54 -16.82
CA VAL A 184 -12.17 -11.98 -16.73
C VAL A 184 -13.11 -12.62 -17.75
N ILE A 185 -14.17 -13.24 -17.24
CA ILE A 185 -15.28 -13.80 -17.99
C ILE A 185 -16.58 -13.23 -17.40
N VAL A 186 -17.45 -12.68 -18.23
CA VAL A 186 -18.74 -12.12 -17.84
C VAL A 186 -19.82 -12.64 -18.77
N LEU A 187 -20.75 -13.42 -18.22
CA LEU A 187 -21.83 -14.06 -18.94
C LEU A 187 -23.17 -13.50 -18.48
N ARG A 188 -23.98 -13.02 -19.43
CA ARG A 188 -25.36 -12.62 -19.17
C ARG A 188 -26.30 -13.75 -19.52
N PHE A 189 -26.95 -14.36 -18.54
CA PHE A 189 -27.94 -15.43 -18.77
C PHE A 189 -28.88 -15.63 -17.57
N SER A 190 -30.06 -16.21 -17.82
CA SER A 190 -31.06 -16.50 -16.77
C SER A 190 -30.60 -17.60 -15.82
N SER A 191 -30.95 -17.49 -14.54
CA SER A 191 -30.76 -18.57 -13.55
C SER A 191 -31.47 -19.88 -13.91
N SER A 192 -32.50 -19.82 -14.76
CA SER A 192 -33.19 -21.02 -15.24
C SER A 192 -32.35 -21.90 -16.17
N ARG A 193 -31.18 -21.42 -16.62
CA ARG A 193 -30.25 -22.19 -17.45
C ARG A 193 -29.27 -22.96 -16.57
N GLU A 194 -29.77 -24.02 -15.93
CA GLU A 194 -29.03 -24.83 -14.97
C GLU A 194 -27.75 -25.42 -15.55
N GLU A 195 -27.75 -25.86 -16.81
CA GLU A 195 -26.56 -26.39 -17.49
C GLU A 195 -25.37 -25.40 -17.44
N TRP A 196 -25.63 -24.11 -17.66
CA TRP A 196 -24.56 -23.11 -17.62
C TRP A 196 -24.13 -22.78 -16.20
N LEU A 197 -25.05 -22.80 -15.23
CA LEU A 197 -24.70 -22.67 -13.82
C LEU A 197 -23.81 -23.83 -13.37
N GLU A 198 -24.14 -25.05 -13.77
CA GLU A 198 -23.34 -26.24 -13.47
C GLU A 198 -21.94 -26.15 -14.09
N LEU A 199 -21.84 -25.87 -15.39
CA LEU A 199 -20.53 -25.73 -16.06
C LEU A 199 -19.67 -24.60 -15.49
N MET A 200 -20.30 -23.53 -14.99
CA MET A 200 -19.63 -22.41 -14.33
C MET A 200 -19.15 -22.75 -12.91
N CYS A 201 -19.98 -23.45 -12.11
CA CYS A 201 -19.71 -23.70 -10.70
C CYS A 201 -18.89 -24.98 -10.45
N ALA A 202 -19.04 -25.99 -11.30
CA ALA A 202 -18.36 -27.29 -11.14
C ALA A 202 -16.82 -27.19 -11.07
N PRO A 203 -16.13 -26.33 -11.85
CA PRO A 203 -14.68 -26.16 -11.72
C PRO A 203 -14.26 -25.05 -10.74
N ALA A 204 -15.20 -24.39 -10.05
CA ALA A 204 -14.89 -23.25 -9.20
C ALA A 204 -14.29 -23.67 -7.85
N ASP A 205 -13.26 -22.96 -7.40
CA ASP A 205 -12.66 -23.12 -6.06
C ASP A 205 -13.42 -22.29 -5.01
N ALA A 206 -14.08 -21.22 -5.45
CA ALA A 206 -15.02 -20.45 -4.66
C ALA A 206 -16.21 -19.98 -5.50
N VAL A 207 -17.39 -19.94 -4.89
CA VAL A 207 -18.61 -19.37 -5.46
C VAL A 207 -19.07 -18.22 -4.57
N ALA A 208 -19.04 -17.00 -5.08
CA ALA A 208 -19.57 -15.81 -4.43
C ALA A 208 -20.98 -15.52 -4.94
N VAL A 209 -21.97 -15.57 -4.06
CA VAL A 209 -23.38 -15.39 -4.41
C VAL A 209 -23.99 -14.21 -3.65
N TRP A 210 -24.57 -13.29 -4.40
CA TRP A 210 -25.35 -12.18 -3.90
C TRP A 210 -26.83 -12.43 -4.18
N GLY A 211 -27.67 -12.39 -3.15
CA GLY A 211 -29.11 -12.55 -3.31
C GLY A 211 -29.84 -13.03 -2.07
N GLY A 212 -31.16 -13.18 -2.20
CA GLY A 212 -32.00 -13.76 -1.15
C GLY A 212 -31.74 -15.26 -0.93
N GLU A 213 -32.35 -15.82 0.11
CA GLU A 213 -32.16 -17.21 0.53
C GLU A 213 -32.40 -18.22 -0.59
N SER A 214 -33.48 -18.04 -1.37
CA SER A 214 -33.78 -18.92 -2.52
C SER A 214 -32.72 -18.87 -3.62
N ALA A 215 -32.11 -17.71 -3.86
CA ALA A 215 -31.03 -17.56 -4.83
C ALA A 215 -29.75 -18.26 -4.34
N VAL A 216 -29.44 -18.12 -3.05
CA VAL A 216 -28.31 -18.80 -2.41
C VAL A 216 -28.50 -20.31 -2.44
N GLU A 217 -29.67 -20.82 -2.07
CA GLU A 217 -30.00 -22.25 -2.10
C GLU A 217 -29.92 -22.83 -3.52
N GLY A 218 -30.49 -22.13 -4.51
CA GLY A 218 -30.43 -22.56 -5.90
C GLY A 218 -29.01 -22.64 -6.44
N VAL A 219 -28.15 -21.69 -6.08
CA VAL A 219 -26.72 -21.73 -6.45
C VAL A 219 -25.98 -22.82 -5.69
N ALA A 220 -26.24 -22.96 -4.38
CA ALA A 220 -25.55 -23.91 -3.51
C ALA A 220 -25.71 -25.36 -4.00
N ALA A 221 -26.83 -25.68 -4.67
CA ALA A 221 -27.04 -26.98 -5.31
C ALA A 221 -26.01 -27.33 -6.41
N HIS A 222 -25.40 -26.32 -7.03
CA HIS A 222 -24.37 -26.48 -8.07
C HIS A 222 -22.93 -26.34 -7.54
N VAL A 223 -22.75 -26.10 -6.23
CA VAL A 223 -21.45 -25.90 -5.62
C VAL A 223 -20.84 -27.27 -5.26
N PRO A 224 -19.68 -27.64 -5.81
CA PRO A 224 -19.08 -28.94 -5.54
C PRO A 224 -18.51 -29.02 -4.11
N PRO A 225 -18.40 -30.23 -3.51
CA PRO A 225 -17.76 -30.40 -2.21
C PRO A 225 -16.33 -29.86 -2.19
N GLY A 226 -15.98 -29.12 -1.13
CA GLY A 226 -14.65 -28.50 -0.99
C GLY A 226 -14.53 -27.10 -1.63
N CYS A 227 -15.47 -26.71 -2.50
CA CYS A 227 -15.58 -25.33 -2.96
C CYS A 227 -16.10 -24.41 -1.85
N ARG A 228 -15.57 -23.19 -1.79
CA ARG A 228 -15.97 -22.19 -0.80
C ARG A 228 -17.22 -21.45 -1.26
N LEU A 229 -18.33 -21.64 -0.56
CA LEU A 229 -19.51 -20.80 -0.75
C LEU A 229 -19.35 -19.49 0.07
N VAL A 230 -19.34 -18.36 -0.62
CA VAL A 230 -19.26 -17.01 -0.03
C VAL A 230 -20.61 -16.33 -0.22
N GLU A 231 -21.38 -16.28 0.87
CA GLU A 231 -22.78 -15.83 0.85
C GLU A 231 -22.89 -14.36 1.24
N TRP A 232 -23.39 -13.55 0.32
CA TRP A 232 -23.80 -12.17 0.53
C TRP A 232 -25.33 -12.12 0.54
N GLY A 233 -25.89 -12.71 1.59
CA GLY A 233 -27.32 -12.92 1.76
C GLY A 233 -28.09 -11.70 2.24
N HIS A 234 -29.41 -11.83 2.34
CA HIS A 234 -30.27 -10.81 2.94
C HIS A 234 -29.92 -10.58 4.41
N ARG A 235 -29.83 -9.31 4.81
CA ARG A 235 -29.49 -8.89 6.17
C ARG A 235 -30.59 -8.04 6.79
N ILE A 236 -30.70 -8.14 8.11
CA ILE A 236 -31.60 -7.37 8.95
C ILE A 236 -30.76 -6.54 9.91
N SER A 237 -31.05 -5.26 9.95
CA SER A 237 -30.45 -4.29 10.86
C SER A 237 -31.52 -3.68 11.76
N PHE A 238 -31.13 -3.24 12.96
CA PHE A 238 -32.07 -2.72 13.95
C PHE A 238 -31.45 -1.56 14.73
N ALA A 239 -32.30 -0.70 15.29
CA ALA A 239 -31.90 0.29 16.27
C ALA A 239 -32.20 -0.22 17.68
N TYR A 240 -31.37 0.13 18.67
CA TYR A 240 -31.56 -0.20 20.08
C TYR A 240 -31.37 1.07 20.93
N LEU A 241 -32.43 1.48 21.61
CA LEU A 241 -32.46 2.71 22.37
C LEU A 241 -32.60 2.39 23.85
N THR A 242 -31.77 3.03 24.67
CA THR A 242 -31.93 3.02 26.13
C THR A 242 -32.99 4.02 26.56
N ARG A 243 -33.48 3.88 27.79
CA ARG A 243 -34.55 4.73 28.33
C ARG A 243 -34.24 6.21 28.23
N ASP A 244 -33.03 6.62 28.57
CA ASP A 244 -32.64 8.03 28.53
C ASP A 244 -32.62 8.56 27.08
N ALA A 245 -32.20 7.73 26.12
CA ALA A 245 -32.02 8.14 24.73
C ALA A 245 -33.32 8.23 23.93
N TRP A 246 -34.33 7.37 24.17
CA TRP A 246 -35.57 7.37 23.36
C TRP A 246 -36.55 8.51 23.68
N HIS A 247 -36.21 9.34 24.67
CA HIS A 247 -36.94 10.58 24.96
C HIS A 247 -36.28 11.80 24.29
N GLU A 248 -35.06 11.66 23.78
CA GLU A 248 -34.31 12.77 23.18
C GLU A 248 -34.77 13.05 21.75
N PRO A 249 -35.22 14.29 21.43
CA PRO A 249 -35.64 14.63 20.08
C PRO A 249 -34.57 14.39 19.02
N ALA A 250 -33.30 14.67 19.34
CA ALA A 250 -32.17 14.45 18.44
C ALA A 250 -32.02 12.97 18.04
N THR A 251 -32.25 12.03 18.97
CA THR A 251 -32.20 10.59 18.70
C THR A 251 -33.31 10.15 17.77
N LEU A 252 -34.53 10.68 17.94
CA LEU A 252 -35.66 10.39 17.04
C LEU A 252 -35.39 10.94 15.63
N GLU A 253 -34.86 12.15 15.51
CA GLU A 253 -34.51 12.74 14.21
C GLU A 253 -33.38 11.97 13.51
N ALA A 254 -32.39 11.51 14.26
CA ALA A 254 -31.32 10.66 13.75
C ALA A 254 -31.86 9.31 13.26
N LEU A 255 -32.73 8.67 14.04
CA LEU A 255 -33.38 7.42 13.67
C LEU A 255 -34.25 7.57 12.41
N ALA A 256 -35.02 8.65 12.32
CA ALA A 256 -35.83 8.95 11.14
C ALA A 256 -34.96 9.17 9.90
N ALA A 257 -33.76 9.74 10.04
CA ALA A 257 -32.82 9.86 8.94
C ALA A 257 -32.34 8.50 8.43
N ASP A 258 -31.96 7.57 9.33
CA ASP A 258 -31.57 6.20 8.95
C ASP A 258 -32.71 5.42 8.27
N VAL A 259 -33.96 5.62 8.71
CA VAL A 259 -35.15 4.97 8.12
C VAL A 259 -35.47 5.53 6.73
N CYS A 260 -35.38 6.85 6.55
CA CYS A 260 -35.73 7.50 5.29
C CYS A 260 -34.64 7.38 4.22
N GLN A 261 -33.37 7.22 4.61
CA GLN A 261 -32.28 7.13 3.65
C GLN A 261 -32.42 5.89 2.77
N TYR A 262 -32.33 6.09 1.45
CA TYR A 262 -32.57 5.07 0.41
C TYR A 262 -33.89 4.29 0.60
N GLU A 263 -34.91 4.93 1.18
CA GLU A 263 -36.22 4.32 1.44
C GLU A 263 -36.12 2.99 2.23
N GLN A 264 -35.14 2.90 3.15
CA GLN A 264 -34.88 1.73 3.98
C GLN A 264 -34.36 0.48 3.24
N GLN A 265 -34.00 0.60 1.96
CA GLN A 265 -33.62 -0.56 1.14
C GLN A 265 -32.18 -1.04 1.34
N ALA A 266 -31.34 -0.26 2.04
CA ALA A 266 -29.99 -0.69 2.35
C ALA A 266 -30.00 -1.80 3.42
N CYS A 267 -29.09 -2.78 3.31
CA CYS A 267 -28.94 -3.86 4.30
C CYS A 267 -28.70 -3.35 5.73
N SER A 268 -28.11 -2.16 5.87
CA SER A 268 -27.84 -1.50 7.14
C SER A 268 -28.99 -0.64 7.67
N SER A 269 -30.08 -0.43 6.92
CA SER A 269 -31.21 0.36 7.40
C SER A 269 -31.97 -0.35 8.53
N PRO A 270 -32.41 0.37 9.58
CA PRO A 270 -33.13 -0.24 10.69
C PRO A 270 -34.52 -0.71 10.25
N GLN A 271 -34.79 -2.00 10.40
CA GLN A 271 -36.12 -2.59 10.18
C GLN A 271 -36.94 -2.69 11.48
N VAL A 272 -36.23 -2.81 12.61
CA VAL A 272 -36.80 -2.88 13.96
C VAL A 272 -36.13 -1.85 14.86
N VAL A 273 -36.91 -1.21 15.72
CA VAL A 273 -36.48 -0.29 16.76
C VAL A 273 -36.80 -0.94 18.10
N TYR A 274 -35.77 -1.35 18.81
CA TYR A 274 -35.88 -1.95 20.14
C TYR A 274 -35.74 -0.90 21.23
N LEU A 275 -36.64 -0.95 22.19
CA LEU A 275 -36.59 -0.17 23.42
C LEU A 275 -36.16 -1.09 24.57
N ASP A 276 -35.10 -0.74 25.28
CA ASP A 276 -34.68 -1.32 26.58
C ASP A 276 -35.72 -1.17 27.71
N THR A 277 -36.89 -1.78 27.54
CA THR A 277 -38.01 -1.78 28.47
C THR A 277 -38.72 -3.13 28.44
N GLU A 278 -39.45 -3.44 29.51
CA GLU A 278 -40.46 -4.51 29.55
C GLU A 278 -41.88 -3.94 29.53
N ASP A 279 -42.03 -2.61 29.55
CA ASP A 279 -43.33 -1.93 29.58
C ASP A 279 -43.85 -1.68 28.16
N GLU A 280 -44.99 -2.29 27.84
CA GLU A 280 -45.66 -2.17 26.54
C GLU A 280 -46.17 -0.74 26.28
N GLN A 281 -46.48 0.03 27.34
CA GLN A 281 -46.93 1.42 27.20
C GLN A 281 -45.80 2.33 26.71
N ASP A 282 -44.56 2.07 27.14
CA ASP A 282 -43.38 2.79 26.64
C ASP A 282 -43.25 2.62 25.12
N VAL A 283 -43.53 1.41 24.61
CA VAL A 283 -43.47 1.05 23.19
C VAL A 283 -44.51 1.83 22.37
N PHE A 284 -45.77 1.81 22.79
CA PHE A 284 -46.83 2.55 22.10
C PHE A 284 -46.62 4.06 22.15
N ALA A 285 -46.22 4.59 23.29
CA ALA A 285 -45.96 6.02 23.45
C ALA A 285 -44.76 6.48 22.62
N PHE A 286 -43.71 5.67 22.51
CA PHE A 286 -42.59 5.96 21.60
C PHE A 286 -43.02 5.92 20.14
N ALA A 287 -43.77 4.89 19.73
CA ALA A 287 -44.21 4.73 18.35
C ALA A 287 -45.06 5.91 17.86
N GLU A 288 -45.96 6.43 18.69
CA GLU A 288 -46.74 7.64 18.39
C GLU A 288 -45.85 8.86 18.16
N ARG A 289 -44.91 9.13 19.08
CA ARG A 289 -43.96 10.25 18.91
C ARG A 289 -43.06 10.09 17.68
N PHE A 290 -42.60 8.88 17.41
CA PHE A 290 -41.74 8.61 16.27
C PHE A 290 -42.51 8.73 14.94
N ALA A 291 -43.80 8.38 14.93
CA ALA A 291 -44.68 8.60 13.78
C ALA A 291 -44.81 10.10 13.46
N ASP A 292 -44.93 10.97 14.45
CA ASP A 292 -44.94 12.43 14.23
C ASP A 292 -43.63 12.92 13.58
N VAL A 293 -42.49 12.37 14.00
CA VAL A 293 -41.17 12.71 13.43
C VAL A 293 -41.05 12.21 11.99
N LEU A 294 -41.49 11.00 11.68
CA LEU A 294 -41.53 10.49 10.30
C LEU A 294 -42.52 11.27 9.42
N ALA A 295 -43.67 11.68 9.96
CA ALA A 295 -44.66 12.49 9.25
C ALA A 295 -44.11 13.87 8.84
N ALA A 296 -43.18 14.42 9.63
CA ALA A 296 -42.52 15.69 9.33
C ALA A 296 -41.42 15.57 8.26
N ARG A 297 -41.02 14.34 7.85
CA ARG A 297 -39.98 14.15 6.84
C ARG A 297 -40.53 14.38 5.42
N PRO A 298 -39.74 14.96 4.51
CA PRO A 298 -40.14 15.09 3.12
C PRO A 298 -40.55 13.75 2.53
N ALA A 299 -41.64 13.72 1.76
CA ALA A 299 -42.03 12.55 1.00
C ALA A 299 -40.87 12.07 0.12
N ALA A 300 -40.78 10.76 -0.09
CA ALA A 300 -39.84 10.19 -1.03
C ALA A 300 -40.00 10.87 -2.39
N VAL A 301 -38.89 11.26 -3.04
CA VAL A 301 -38.94 11.56 -4.47
C VAL A 301 -39.17 10.22 -5.15
N PRO A 302 -40.31 9.99 -5.83
CA PRO A 302 -40.55 8.71 -6.45
C PRO A 302 -39.46 8.46 -7.49
N GLY A 303 -38.75 7.33 -7.36
CA GLY A 303 -38.06 6.75 -8.50
C GLY A 303 -39.08 6.44 -9.61
N PRO A 304 -38.64 6.26 -10.86
CA PRO A 304 -39.54 6.15 -12.02
C PRO A 304 -40.67 5.12 -11.88
N ASP A 305 -40.54 4.08 -11.05
CA ASP A 305 -41.53 2.99 -10.95
C ASP A 305 -42.17 2.73 -9.56
N GLY A 306 -41.75 3.42 -8.48
CA GLY A 306 -42.24 3.13 -7.11
C GLY A 306 -42.01 1.66 -6.66
N PRO A 307 -42.60 1.21 -5.53
CA PRO A 307 -42.52 -0.19 -5.14
C PRO A 307 -43.30 -1.07 -6.14
N GLY A 308 -42.73 -2.22 -6.49
CA GLY A 308 -43.35 -3.19 -7.40
C GLY A 308 -44.62 -3.83 -6.80
N ILE A 309 -45.39 -4.54 -7.62
CA ILE A 309 -46.68 -5.14 -7.19
C ILE A 309 -46.50 -6.08 -5.98
N ALA A 310 -45.45 -6.88 -5.95
CA ALA A 310 -45.18 -7.79 -4.83
C ALA A 310 -44.83 -7.01 -3.54
N GLU A 311 -44.04 -5.95 -3.65
CA GLU A 311 -43.68 -5.09 -2.51
C GLU A 311 -44.90 -4.33 -1.98
N GLN A 312 -45.76 -3.82 -2.88
CA GLN A 312 -47.03 -3.20 -2.51
C GLN A 312 -47.98 -4.18 -1.79
N ALA A 313 -48.04 -5.42 -2.26
CA ALA A 313 -48.83 -6.47 -1.62
C ALA A 313 -48.29 -6.79 -0.22
N GLU A 314 -46.97 -6.87 -0.05
CA GLU A 314 -46.31 -7.12 1.24
C GLU A 314 -46.54 -5.97 2.23
N LEU A 315 -46.38 -4.72 1.78
CA LEU A 315 -46.67 -3.51 2.56
C LEU A 315 -48.13 -3.52 3.06
N THR A 316 -49.07 -3.75 2.15
CA THR A 316 -50.51 -3.77 2.46
C THR A 316 -50.86 -4.90 3.42
N THR A 317 -50.35 -6.11 3.15
CA THR A 317 -50.63 -7.30 3.98
C THR A 317 -50.09 -7.11 5.39
N THR A 318 -48.84 -6.67 5.51
CA THR A 318 -48.19 -6.45 6.80
C THR A 318 -48.95 -5.42 7.64
N GLU A 319 -49.33 -4.29 7.04
CA GLU A 319 -50.08 -3.23 7.73
C GLU A 319 -51.45 -3.73 8.20
N LEU A 320 -52.21 -4.40 7.32
CA LEU A 320 -53.56 -4.88 7.65
C LEU A 320 -53.54 -5.96 8.73
N VAL A 321 -52.57 -6.86 8.71
CA VAL A 321 -52.38 -7.87 9.78
C VAL A 321 -52.06 -7.16 11.10
N ALA A 322 -51.16 -6.19 11.10
CA ALA A 322 -50.82 -5.42 12.30
C ALA A 322 -52.05 -4.64 12.83
N ARG A 323 -52.89 -4.07 11.96
CA ARG A 323 -54.15 -3.40 12.35
C ARG A 323 -55.18 -4.37 12.93
N LEU A 324 -55.25 -5.60 12.41
CA LEU A 324 -56.13 -6.62 12.95
C LEU A 324 -55.72 -6.98 14.39
N GLU A 325 -54.42 -7.14 14.64
CA GLU A 325 -53.87 -7.47 15.96
C GLU A 325 -54.05 -6.34 17.00
N GLU A 326 -54.37 -5.09 16.59
CA GLU A 326 -54.68 -3.99 17.53
C GLU A 326 -55.89 -4.33 18.42
N HIS A 327 -56.86 -5.08 17.87
CA HIS A 327 -58.06 -5.51 18.60
C HIS A 327 -57.73 -6.51 19.72
N LEU A 328 -56.56 -7.14 19.65
CA LEU A 328 -56.02 -8.03 20.68
C LEU A 328 -55.14 -7.28 21.69
N GLY A 329 -54.92 -5.98 21.50
CA GLY A 329 -54.00 -5.18 22.30
C GLY A 329 -52.51 -5.50 22.08
N LEU A 330 -52.18 -6.27 21.03
CA LEU A 330 -50.82 -6.74 20.79
C LEU A 330 -49.98 -5.74 20.00
N THR A 331 -50.62 -4.94 19.15
CA THR A 331 -49.98 -4.02 18.21
C THR A 331 -50.66 -2.65 18.21
N ARG A 332 -49.99 -1.66 17.60
CA ARG A 332 -50.55 -0.35 17.25
C ARG A 332 -49.88 0.21 16.00
N VAL A 333 -50.65 0.70 15.03
CA VAL A 333 -50.19 1.11 13.71
C VAL A 333 -50.47 2.60 13.48
N PHE A 334 -49.40 3.35 13.28
CA PHE A 334 -49.42 4.73 12.84
C PHE A 334 -48.90 4.76 11.40
N ALA A 335 -49.68 5.27 10.46
CA ALA A 335 -49.30 5.28 9.05
C ALA A 335 -49.79 6.55 8.34
N ALA A 336 -49.07 6.95 7.31
CA ALA A 336 -49.49 8.05 6.46
C ALA A 336 -50.77 7.69 5.68
N PRO A 337 -51.73 8.61 5.50
CA PRO A 337 -52.94 8.34 4.69
C PRO A 337 -52.63 7.97 3.23
N ASP A 338 -51.52 8.44 2.69
CA ASP A 338 -51.04 8.14 1.33
C ASP A 338 -50.14 6.89 1.26
N GLY A 339 -49.90 6.23 2.40
CA GLY A 339 -49.06 5.04 2.49
C GLY A 339 -47.55 5.29 2.34
N SER A 340 -47.07 6.53 2.49
CA SER A 340 -45.66 6.89 2.35
C SER A 340 -44.74 6.41 3.50
N TRP A 341 -45.29 6.13 4.70
CA TRP A 341 -44.54 5.61 5.84
C TRP A 341 -45.45 4.91 6.85
N ARG A 342 -44.89 4.02 7.68
CA ARG A 342 -45.58 3.24 8.72
C ARG A 342 -44.70 3.04 9.96
N VAL A 343 -45.27 3.22 11.15
CA VAL A 343 -44.70 2.82 12.44
C VAL A 343 -45.65 1.81 13.07
N MET A 344 -45.16 0.58 13.25
CA MET A 344 -45.93 -0.54 13.78
C MET A 344 -45.34 -0.94 15.13
N ALA A 345 -46.00 -0.57 16.21
CA ALA A 345 -45.64 -1.04 17.54
C ALA A 345 -46.13 -2.48 17.74
N ASP A 346 -45.30 -3.33 18.33
CA ASP A 346 -45.61 -4.72 18.67
C ASP A 346 -45.04 -5.04 20.05
N THR A 347 -45.88 -5.56 20.93
CA THR A 347 -45.55 -5.93 22.31
C THR A 347 -44.60 -7.15 22.40
N ARG A 348 -44.47 -7.91 21.31
CA ARG A 348 -43.65 -9.13 21.25
C ARG A 348 -42.20 -8.79 20.87
N PRO A 349 -41.18 -9.33 21.56
CA PRO A 349 -39.76 -8.96 21.36
C PRO A 349 -39.10 -9.61 20.14
N ALA A 350 -39.77 -10.54 19.47
CA ALA A 350 -39.19 -11.29 18.36
C ALA A 350 -38.82 -10.36 17.19
N LEU A 351 -37.63 -10.57 16.61
CA LEU A 351 -37.20 -9.86 15.41
C LEU A 351 -38.16 -10.17 14.26
N THR A 352 -38.59 -9.14 13.54
CA THR A 352 -39.51 -9.26 12.42
C THR A 352 -38.98 -8.40 11.28
N ALA A 353 -38.91 -8.96 10.08
CA ALA A 353 -38.51 -8.20 8.91
C ALA A 353 -39.53 -7.09 8.63
N SER A 354 -39.03 -5.95 8.16
CA SER A 354 -39.87 -4.86 7.69
C SER A 354 -40.24 -5.09 6.21
N PRO A 355 -41.44 -4.68 5.77
CA PRO A 355 -41.77 -4.60 4.34
C PRO A 355 -41.05 -3.43 3.61
N LEU A 356 -40.08 -2.79 4.27
CA LEU A 356 -39.26 -1.67 3.79
C LEU A 356 -40.10 -0.41 3.47
N HIS A 357 -39.57 0.52 2.67
CA HIS A 357 -40.26 1.74 2.24
C HIS A 357 -40.78 2.57 3.43
N ARG A 358 -39.86 2.91 4.34
CA ARG A 358 -40.13 3.69 5.56
C ARG A 358 -41.18 3.05 6.49
N SER A 359 -41.15 1.72 6.57
CA SER A 359 -42.00 0.94 7.46
C SER A 359 -41.14 0.36 8.59
N VAL A 360 -41.44 0.64 9.84
CA VAL A 360 -40.61 0.14 10.96
C VAL A 360 -41.44 -0.53 12.04
N TRP A 361 -40.85 -1.57 12.63
CA TRP A 361 -41.38 -2.16 13.86
C TRP A 361 -40.79 -1.47 15.09
N VAL A 362 -41.60 -1.18 16.10
CA VAL A 362 -41.14 -0.73 17.44
C VAL A 362 -41.48 -1.81 18.45
N LYS A 363 -40.48 -2.33 19.18
CA LYS A 363 -40.64 -3.52 20.03
C LYS A 363 -39.93 -3.36 21.38
N PRO A 364 -40.44 -3.95 22.48
CA PRO A 364 -39.73 -4.00 23.75
C PRO A 364 -38.63 -5.07 23.69
N LEU A 365 -37.44 -4.75 24.18
CA LEU A 365 -36.35 -5.71 24.36
C LEU A 365 -35.44 -5.27 25.51
N PRO A 366 -35.71 -5.71 26.76
CA PRO A 366 -34.83 -5.38 27.87
C PRO A 366 -33.45 -6.00 27.64
N ARG A 367 -32.38 -5.27 27.96
CA ARG A 367 -31.00 -5.66 27.65
C ARG A 367 -30.61 -7.06 28.12
N LYS A 368 -31.18 -7.51 29.25
CA LYS A 368 -30.99 -8.87 29.80
C LYS A 368 -31.50 -10.00 28.88
N LYS A 369 -32.42 -9.70 27.95
CA LYS A 369 -33.01 -10.64 26.97
C LYS A 369 -32.44 -10.48 25.56
N LEU A 370 -31.57 -9.48 25.32
CA LEU A 370 -31.06 -9.14 23.99
C LEU A 370 -30.48 -10.34 23.24
N ILE A 371 -29.55 -11.07 23.88
CA ILE A 371 -28.91 -12.24 23.27
C ILE A 371 -29.95 -13.32 22.98
N GLY A 372 -30.82 -13.63 23.94
CA GLY A 372 -31.83 -14.69 23.78
C GLY A 372 -32.80 -14.42 22.62
N ALA A 373 -33.20 -13.16 22.43
CA ALA A 373 -34.13 -12.76 21.37
C ALA A 373 -33.46 -12.75 19.98
N LEU A 374 -32.21 -12.26 19.89
CA LEU A 374 -31.56 -11.99 18.61
C LEU A 374 -30.67 -13.14 18.12
N ARG A 375 -30.09 -13.93 19.03
CA ARG A 375 -29.15 -15.02 18.68
C ARG A 375 -29.72 -16.07 17.70
N PRO A 376 -31.00 -16.46 17.77
CA PRO A 376 -31.59 -17.34 16.76
C PRO A 376 -31.44 -16.79 15.33
N MET A 377 -31.45 -15.46 15.19
CA MET A 377 -31.39 -14.74 13.90
C MET A 377 -29.97 -14.36 13.47
N ARG A 378 -28.93 -14.83 14.17
CA ARG A 378 -27.50 -14.48 13.91
C ARG A 378 -27.03 -14.54 12.46
N ARG A 379 -27.68 -15.34 11.61
CA ARG A 379 -27.34 -15.46 10.18
C ARG A 379 -27.80 -14.25 9.37
N TYR A 380 -28.79 -13.52 9.85
CA TYR A 380 -29.38 -12.37 9.19
C TYR A 380 -28.93 -11.04 9.80
N LEU A 381 -28.46 -11.03 11.06
CA LEU A 381 -28.07 -9.78 11.73
C LEU A 381 -26.82 -9.15 11.08
N GLN A 382 -26.89 -7.84 10.81
CA GLN A 382 -25.76 -7.06 10.31
C GLN A 382 -25.45 -5.87 11.22
N THR A 383 -26.22 -4.78 11.11
CA THR A 383 -25.94 -3.51 11.79
C THR A 383 -26.90 -3.28 12.96
N ALA A 384 -26.35 -2.91 14.12
CA ALA A 384 -27.11 -2.40 15.26
C ALA A 384 -26.80 -0.91 15.49
N GLY A 385 -27.79 -0.04 15.30
CA GLY A 385 -27.70 1.37 15.67
C GLY A 385 -28.02 1.53 17.16
N ILE A 386 -27.06 1.95 17.99
CA ILE A 386 -27.26 2.07 19.43
C ILE A 386 -27.32 3.55 19.83
N ALA A 387 -28.37 3.92 20.57
CA ALA A 387 -28.49 5.22 21.23
C ALA A 387 -28.51 5.00 22.75
N ALA A 388 -27.37 5.28 23.38
CA ALA A 388 -27.16 5.03 24.80
C ALA A 388 -26.00 5.87 25.37
N SER A 389 -25.83 5.84 26.70
CA SER A 389 -24.62 6.39 27.34
C SER A 389 -23.35 5.69 26.81
N PRO A 390 -22.15 6.28 26.93
CA PRO A 390 -20.91 5.63 26.50
C PRO A 390 -20.67 4.25 27.14
N THR A 391 -21.00 4.11 28.44
CA THR A 391 -20.88 2.83 29.18
C THR A 391 -21.87 1.80 28.63
N ASP A 392 -23.15 2.19 28.50
CA ASP A 392 -24.17 1.29 27.95
C ASP A 392 -23.87 0.89 26.51
N THR A 393 -23.35 1.81 25.69
CA THR A 393 -22.95 1.53 24.31
C THR A 393 -21.90 0.42 24.29
N ALA A 394 -20.90 0.46 25.16
CA ALA A 394 -19.89 -0.59 25.25
C ALA A 394 -20.48 -1.95 25.69
N GLU A 395 -21.37 -1.96 26.68
CA GLU A 395 -22.02 -3.18 27.17
C GLU A 395 -22.96 -3.80 26.12
N LEU A 396 -23.84 -2.97 25.53
CA LEU A 396 -24.79 -3.38 24.51
C LEU A 396 -24.09 -3.82 23.23
N SER A 397 -22.97 -3.18 22.85
CA SER A 397 -22.16 -3.62 21.71
C SER A 397 -21.67 -5.06 21.91
N ARG A 398 -21.13 -5.39 23.09
CA ARG A 398 -20.69 -6.76 23.39
C ARG A 398 -21.85 -7.76 23.34
N ALA A 399 -23.02 -7.38 23.87
CA ALA A 399 -24.21 -8.21 23.81
C ALA A 399 -24.71 -8.42 22.37
N ALA A 400 -24.71 -7.37 21.55
CA ALA A 400 -25.08 -7.41 20.14
C ALA A 400 -24.14 -8.32 19.34
N PHE A 401 -22.82 -8.19 19.52
CA PHE A 401 -21.83 -9.08 18.90
C PHE A 401 -22.02 -10.54 19.35
N ALA A 402 -22.28 -10.79 20.63
CA ALA A 402 -22.59 -12.13 21.13
C ALA A 402 -23.87 -12.71 20.54
N ALA A 403 -24.87 -11.87 20.24
CA ALA A 403 -26.06 -12.26 19.50
C ALA A 403 -25.76 -12.59 18.02
N GLY A 404 -24.75 -11.98 17.42
CA GLY A 404 -24.33 -12.23 16.04
C GLY A 404 -24.46 -11.02 15.12
N VAL A 405 -24.69 -9.82 15.67
CA VAL A 405 -24.52 -8.56 14.94
C VAL A 405 -23.06 -8.45 14.52
N THR A 406 -22.80 -7.96 13.30
CA THR A 406 -21.44 -7.82 12.76
C THR A 406 -20.90 -6.40 12.91
N ARG A 407 -21.79 -5.43 13.11
CA ARG A 407 -21.46 -4.01 13.17
C ARG A 407 -22.34 -3.25 14.16
N VAL A 408 -21.75 -2.34 14.93
CA VAL A 408 -22.47 -1.40 15.78
C VAL A 408 -22.13 0.03 15.37
N THR A 409 -23.15 0.88 15.24
CA THR A 409 -23.02 2.30 14.91
C THR A 409 -23.84 3.13 15.90
N PRO A 410 -23.61 4.44 16.01
CA PRO A 410 -24.63 5.31 16.55
C PRO A 410 -25.86 5.33 15.64
N VAL A 411 -27.03 5.58 16.23
CA VAL A 411 -28.24 5.94 15.47
C VAL A 411 -28.01 7.27 14.74
N GLY A 412 -28.48 7.38 13.50
CA GLY A 412 -28.21 8.45 12.54
C GLY A 412 -26.99 8.23 11.64
N ALA A 413 -26.26 7.13 11.86
CA ALA A 413 -25.09 6.77 11.06
C ALA A 413 -25.10 5.28 10.66
N MET A 414 -26.26 4.61 10.71
CA MET A 414 -26.33 3.17 10.40
C MET A 414 -25.92 2.86 8.97
N LEU A 415 -26.24 3.75 8.03
CA LEU A 415 -25.85 3.65 6.62
C LEU A 415 -24.49 4.28 6.30
N SER A 416 -23.87 4.95 7.27
CA SER A 416 -22.51 5.46 7.08
C SER A 416 -21.54 4.29 6.95
N GLY A 417 -20.37 4.51 6.36
CA GLY A 417 -19.30 3.51 6.26
C GLY A 417 -17.94 4.14 6.56
N TYR A 418 -16.92 3.31 6.71
CA TYR A 418 -15.53 3.78 6.70
C TYR A 418 -14.72 3.00 5.66
N SER A 419 -13.66 3.62 5.18
CA SER A 419 -12.80 2.99 4.17
C SER A 419 -12.14 1.71 4.72
N GLY A 420 -12.28 0.62 3.98
CA GLY A 420 -11.80 -0.71 4.35
C GLY A 420 -12.57 -1.34 5.51
N GLU A 421 -13.85 -1.02 5.64
CA GLU A 421 -14.79 -1.71 6.53
C GLU A 421 -15.04 -3.16 6.08
N PRO A 422 -15.03 -4.15 7.01
CA PRO A 422 -15.45 -5.50 6.69
C PRO A 422 -16.93 -5.54 6.29
N HIS A 423 -17.22 -6.07 5.11
CA HIS A 423 -18.59 -6.29 4.66
C HIS A 423 -19.16 -7.51 5.37
N ASP A 424 -20.31 -7.37 6.04
CA ASP A 424 -20.93 -8.45 6.83
C ASP A 424 -19.99 -9.11 7.86
N GLY A 425 -19.07 -8.32 8.43
CA GLY A 425 -18.09 -8.82 9.41
C GLY A 425 -17.01 -9.71 8.83
N VAL A 426 -16.83 -9.73 7.51
CA VAL A 426 -15.79 -10.51 6.82
C VAL A 426 -15.03 -9.67 5.80
N TYR A 427 -13.82 -10.13 5.47
CA TYR A 427 -12.98 -9.54 4.44
C TYR A 427 -13.05 -10.36 3.16
N ALA A 428 -13.51 -9.76 2.06
CA ALA A 428 -13.76 -10.45 0.80
C ALA A 428 -12.47 -11.07 0.22
N LEU A 429 -11.34 -10.36 0.27
CA LEU A 429 -10.06 -10.86 -0.23
C LEU A 429 -9.62 -12.11 0.54
N GLN A 430 -9.84 -12.18 1.86
CA GLN A 430 -9.55 -13.40 2.63
C GLN A 430 -10.42 -14.59 2.21
N ARG A 431 -11.67 -14.33 1.75
CA ARG A 431 -12.54 -15.37 1.22
C ARG A 431 -12.07 -15.87 -0.15
N TYR A 432 -11.49 -14.98 -0.96
CA TYR A 432 -10.96 -15.26 -2.30
C TYR A 432 -9.48 -15.66 -2.33
N SER A 433 -8.82 -15.79 -1.17
CA SER A 433 -7.41 -16.16 -1.06
C SER A 433 -7.19 -17.28 -0.04
N ARG A 434 -6.00 -17.88 -0.08
CA ARG A 434 -5.54 -18.87 0.91
C ARG A 434 -4.12 -18.54 1.37
N ARG A 435 -3.80 -18.91 2.61
CA ARG A 435 -2.42 -18.87 3.10
C ARG A 435 -1.63 -20.03 2.53
N VAL A 436 -0.43 -19.73 2.04
CA VAL A 436 0.55 -20.73 1.60
C VAL A 436 1.86 -20.47 2.32
N ALA A 437 2.61 -21.54 2.57
CA ALA A 437 3.87 -21.46 3.28
C ALA A 437 4.94 -22.37 2.65
N VAL A 438 6.19 -21.94 2.73
CA VAL A 438 7.38 -22.70 2.33
C VAL A 438 8.38 -22.68 3.49
N GLN A 439 8.74 -23.86 4.00
CA GLN A 439 9.83 -24.01 4.96
C GLN A 439 11.10 -24.40 4.21
N ALA A 440 12.13 -23.55 4.31
CA ALA A 440 13.41 -23.75 3.63
C ALA A 440 14.53 -24.07 4.63
N ASP A 441 15.64 -24.61 4.15
CA ASP A 441 16.82 -24.89 4.96
C ASP A 441 17.79 -23.69 5.06
N ALA A 442 18.90 -23.89 5.77
CA ALA A 442 19.89 -22.85 6.05
C ALA A 442 20.53 -22.20 4.80
N ARG A 443 20.46 -22.83 3.61
CA ARG A 443 20.96 -22.22 2.36
C ARG A 443 20.21 -20.93 2.02
N PHE A 444 19.00 -20.78 2.55
CA PHE A 444 18.16 -19.62 2.33
C PHE A 444 18.33 -18.57 3.42
N ALA A 445 19.26 -18.69 4.38
CA ALA A 445 19.38 -17.77 5.53
C ALA A 445 19.30 -16.27 5.14
N THR A 446 19.96 -15.87 4.05
CA THR A 446 19.98 -14.50 3.52
C THR A 446 18.94 -14.21 2.43
N THR A 447 18.05 -15.16 2.13
CA THR A 447 16.96 -14.96 1.16
C THR A 447 15.74 -14.41 1.89
N ALA A 448 15.47 -13.12 1.74
CA ALA A 448 14.35 -12.47 2.42
C ALA A 448 12.98 -12.72 1.75
N CYS A 449 12.98 -12.89 0.42
CA CYS A 449 11.79 -13.20 -0.36
C CYS A 449 12.11 -14.31 -1.36
N LEU A 450 11.28 -15.36 -1.39
CA LEU A 450 11.54 -16.52 -2.25
C LEU A 450 11.27 -16.18 -3.74
N ASP A 451 10.30 -15.32 -4.02
CA ASP A 451 9.94 -14.95 -5.39
C ASP A 451 11.05 -14.17 -6.12
N ASP A 452 11.93 -13.48 -5.36
CA ASP A 452 13.11 -12.83 -5.93
C ASP A 452 14.04 -13.84 -6.63
N LEU A 453 14.01 -15.12 -6.25
CA LEU A 453 14.81 -16.18 -6.86
C LEU A 453 14.11 -16.84 -8.06
N ALA A 454 12.79 -16.73 -8.17
CA ALA A 454 11.99 -17.48 -9.11
C ALA A 454 11.74 -16.75 -10.43
N ARG A 455 11.52 -15.43 -10.39
CA ARG A 455 11.14 -14.66 -11.57
C ARG A 455 11.69 -13.23 -11.59
N PRO A 456 11.95 -12.66 -12.78
CA PRO A 456 12.29 -11.25 -12.90
C PRO A 456 11.10 -10.36 -12.53
N VAL A 457 11.40 -9.22 -11.92
CA VAL A 457 10.41 -8.18 -11.67
C VAL A 457 10.17 -7.43 -12.98
N VAL A 458 8.94 -7.50 -13.50
CA VAL A 458 8.52 -6.73 -14.68
C VAL A 458 7.89 -5.44 -14.19
N LEU A 459 8.54 -4.31 -14.48
CA LEU A 459 8.04 -2.99 -14.10
C LEU A 459 7.55 -2.21 -15.32
N PRO A 460 6.42 -1.49 -15.23
CA PRO A 460 5.99 -0.61 -16.29
C PRO A 460 7.03 0.50 -16.50
N ARG A 461 7.25 0.90 -17.76
CA ARG A 461 8.13 2.02 -18.07
C ARG A 461 7.50 3.33 -17.58
N PRO A 462 8.21 4.14 -16.78
CA PRO A 462 7.70 5.43 -16.35
C PRO A 462 7.45 6.35 -17.55
N GLY A 463 6.31 7.05 -17.52
CA GLY A 463 5.99 8.12 -18.47
C GLY A 463 6.08 9.50 -17.81
N GLY A 464 6.06 10.56 -18.61
CA GLY A 464 6.01 11.95 -18.13
C GLY A 464 7.36 12.68 -18.10
N PRO A 465 7.35 13.96 -17.68
CA PRO A 465 8.55 14.80 -17.59
C PRO A 465 9.49 14.33 -16.48
N LEU A 466 10.76 14.75 -16.54
CA LEU A 466 11.70 14.57 -15.44
C LEU A 466 11.37 15.55 -14.31
N THR A 467 11.43 15.06 -13.07
CA THR A 467 11.18 15.89 -11.88
C THR A 467 12.48 16.18 -11.15
N GLY A 468 12.74 17.48 -10.94
CA GLY A 468 13.91 17.98 -10.21
C GLY A 468 13.63 18.22 -8.73
N LYS A 469 14.68 18.43 -7.94
CA LYS A 469 14.58 18.65 -6.49
C LYS A 469 13.73 19.89 -6.12
N GLU A 470 13.82 20.97 -6.88
CA GLU A 470 13.02 22.18 -6.64
C GLU A 470 11.52 21.93 -6.83
N GLU A 471 11.16 21.21 -7.89
CA GLU A 471 9.77 20.81 -8.16
C GLU A 471 9.22 19.91 -7.05
N VAL A 472 10.02 18.96 -6.55
CA VAL A 472 9.67 18.14 -5.38
C VAL A 472 9.37 19.00 -4.14
N GLN A 473 10.15 20.05 -3.91
CA GLN A 473 9.90 20.96 -2.78
C GLN A 473 8.65 21.83 -2.98
N GLU A 474 8.29 22.17 -4.22
CA GLU A 474 7.02 22.82 -4.52
C GLU A 474 5.82 21.88 -4.33
N LEU A 475 5.93 20.64 -4.81
CA LEU A 475 4.90 19.60 -4.63
C LEU A 475 4.60 19.36 -3.16
N ASN A 476 5.62 19.38 -2.29
CA ASN A 476 5.44 19.24 -0.84
C ASN A 476 4.49 20.26 -0.20
N ARG A 477 4.33 21.46 -0.80
CA ARG A 477 3.41 22.48 -0.26
C ARG A 477 1.93 22.12 -0.48
N HIS A 478 1.66 21.20 -1.40
CA HIS A 478 0.32 20.81 -1.83
C HIS A 478 -0.07 19.40 -1.37
N VAL A 479 0.84 18.69 -0.66
CA VAL A 479 0.53 17.38 -0.07
C VAL A 479 -0.53 17.57 1.01
N ALA A 480 -1.58 16.75 0.96
CA ALA A 480 -2.65 16.80 1.94
C ALA A 480 -2.12 16.50 3.35
N ARG A 481 -2.72 17.13 4.38
CA ARG A 481 -2.29 16.90 5.77
C ARG A 481 -2.37 15.44 6.20
N ALA A 482 -3.36 14.69 5.70
CA ALA A 482 -3.52 13.26 5.96
C ALA A 482 -2.41 12.40 5.33
N ASP A 483 -1.60 12.97 4.45
CA ASP A 483 -0.54 12.33 3.67
C ASP A 483 0.87 12.79 4.07
N ALA A 484 0.96 13.71 5.04
CA ALA A 484 2.19 14.27 5.58
C ALA A 484 2.21 14.10 7.10
N GLU A 485 2.58 12.90 7.56
CA GLU A 485 2.54 12.49 8.97
C GLU A 485 3.94 12.44 9.60
N LEU A 486 4.96 12.15 8.78
CA LEU A 486 6.38 12.12 9.14
C LEU A 486 7.18 13.08 8.28
N TYR A 487 8.12 13.79 8.91
CA TYR A 487 8.88 14.87 8.29
C TYR A 487 10.37 14.63 8.48
N PHE A 488 11.08 14.39 7.39
CA PHE A 488 12.53 14.22 7.39
C PHE A 488 13.23 15.29 6.56
N ARG A 489 14.47 15.60 6.91
CA ARG A 489 15.34 16.51 6.17
C ARG A 489 16.56 15.79 5.62
N SER A 490 16.88 16.10 4.38
CA SER A 490 18.12 15.63 3.77
C SER A 490 19.32 16.25 4.48
N GLY A 491 20.36 15.47 4.71
CA GLY A 491 21.61 15.96 5.32
C GLY A 491 22.41 16.97 4.49
N GLY A 492 22.04 17.16 3.20
CA GLY A 492 22.50 18.22 2.28
C GLY A 492 24.02 18.41 2.11
N SER A 493 24.57 18.07 0.93
CA SER A 493 25.92 18.52 0.53
C SER A 493 25.93 19.95 -0.05
N THR A 494 24.77 20.47 -0.46
CA THR A 494 24.57 21.77 -1.14
C THR A 494 24.14 22.91 -0.21
N GLY A 495 24.08 22.69 1.11
CA GLY A 495 23.82 23.72 2.12
C GLY A 495 22.36 23.97 2.50
N ALA A 496 21.40 23.85 1.57
CA ALA A 496 19.97 23.95 1.87
C ALA A 496 19.33 22.55 2.11
N PRO A 497 18.84 22.23 3.32
CA PRO A 497 18.18 20.95 3.60
C PRO A 497 16.83 20.88 2.87
N ALA A 498 16.61 19.83 2.07
CA ALA A 498 15.30 19.54 1.50
C ALA A 498 14.43 18.75 2.48
N LEU A 499 13.14 19.06 2.48
CA LEU A 499 12.12 18.38 3.26
C LEU A 499 11.53 17.22 2.45
N SER A 500 11.26 16.11 3.12
CA SER A 500 10.57 14.95 2.55
C SER A 500 9.47 14.51 3.51
N LEU A 501 8.28 14.24 2.97
CA LEU A 501 7.04 14.00 3.72
C LEU A 501 6.59 12.55 3.55
N PHE A 502 6.21 11.87 4.62
CA PHE A 502 5.73 10.49 4.53
C PHE A 502 4.43 10.33 5.28
N SER A 503 3.53 9.49 4.78
CA SER A 503 2.56 8.82 5.67
C SER A 503 3.27 7.70 6.43
N TYR A 504 2.72 7.28 7.57
CA TYR A 504 3.21 6.10 8.30
C TYR A 504 3.16 4.85 7.44
N ASP A 505 2.14 4.73 6.59
CA ASP A 505 2.00 3.64 5.62
C ASP A 505 3.16 3.58 4.62
N ASP A 506 3.59 4.73 4.11
CA ASP A 506 4.72 4.83 3.17
C ASP A 506 6.02 4.43 3.87
N TYR A 507 6.24 4.98 5.06
CA TYR A 507 7.41 4.68 5.88
C TYR A 507 7.48 3.19 6.25
N ASP A 508 6.37 2.62 6.71
CA ASP A 508 6.27 1.21 7.09
C ASP A 508 6.59 0.27 5.93
N THR A 509 6.01 0.54 4.75
CA THR A 509 6.25 -0.23 3.53
C THR A 509 7.74 -0.21 3.14
N GLN A 510 8.38 0.97 3.23
CA GLN A 510 9.79 1.14 2.92
C GLN A 510 10.71 0.47 3.94
N MET A 511 10.39 0.56 5.24
CA MET A 511 11.21 -0.06 6.29
C MET A 511 11.15 -1.59 6.21
N HIS A 512 10.02 -2.18 5.83
CA HIS A 512 9.94 -3.62 5.52
C HIS A 512 10.84 -4.02 4.34
N ALA A 513 10.88 -3.23 3.27
CA ALA A 513 11.76 -3.51 2.13
C ALA A 513 13.23 -3.39 2.51
N ALA A 514 13.61 -2.35 3.26
CA ALA A 514 14.97 -2.17 3.75
C ALA A 514 15.40 -3.30 4.71
N ALA A 515 14.50 -3.77 5.58
CA ALA A 515 14.74 -4.93 6.44
C ALA A 515 15.06 -6.20 5.62
N ARG A 516 14.28 -6.48 4.56
CA ARG A 516 14.59 -7.58 3.63
C ARG A 516 15.96 -7.41 2.97
N GLY A 517 16.29 -6.19 2.56
CA GLY A 517 17.60 -5.85 1.99
C GLY A 517 18.76 -6.09 2.96
N LEU A 518 18.58 -5.75 4.23
CA LEU A 518 19.57 -5.94 5.28
C LEU A 518 19.80 -7.44 5.59
N LEU A 519 18.73 -8.23 5.65
CA LEU A 519 18.82 -9.69 5.75
C LEU A 519 19.60 -10.27 4.56
N ALA A 520 19.34 -9.78 3.34
CA ALA A 520 20.08 -10.18 2.15
C ALA A 520 21.57 -9.79 2.19
N ALA A 521 21.91 -8.68 2.84
CA ALA A 521 23.29 -8.24 3.05
C ALA A 521 24.06 -9.13 4.04
N GLY A 522 23.39 -10.05 4.74
CA GLY A 522 23.99 -11.00 5.69
C GLY A 522 23.91 -10.56 7.15
N TYR A 523 23.00 -9.65 7.47
CA TYR A 523 22.61 -9.42 8.86
C TYR A 523 21.85 -10.64 9.40
N ASP A 524 22.20 -11.09 10.60
CA ASP A 524 21.57 -12.22 11.26
C ASP A 524 20.81 -11.75 12.50
N PRO A 525 19.47 -11.69 12.47
CA PRO A 525 18.68 -11.23 13.61
C PRO A 525 18.72 -12.15 14.84
N MET A 526 19.22 -13.39 14.71
CA MET A 526 19.36 -14.32 15.83
C MET A 526 20.68 -14.16 16.58
N GLU A 527 21.75 -13.82 15.85
CA GLU A 527 23.11 -13.81 16.40
C GLU A 527 23.66 -12.39 16.59
N ASP A 528 23.32 -11.43 15.72
CA ASP A 528 23.97 -10.13 15.70
C ASP A 528 23.49 -9.19 16.82
N ARG A 529 24.43 -8.69 17.62
CA ARG A 529 24.21 -7.68 18.68
C ARG A 529 24.60 -6.30 18.17
N THR A 530 23.59 -5.53 17.78
CA THR A 530 23.80 -4.37 16.91
C THR A 530 23.84 -3.04 17.65
N ALA A 531 24.92 -2.28 17.48
CA ALA A 531 24.96 -0.87 17.87
C ALA A 531 24.54 0.04 16.71
N ASN A 532 23.41 0.74 16.89
CA ASN A 532 22.95 1.77 15.96
C ASN A 532 23.60 3.10 16.32
N LEU A 533 24.61 3.48 15.53
CA LEU A 533 25.45 4.66 15.65
C LEU A 533 25.17 5.67 14.52
N PHE A 534 23.99 5.63 13.91
CA PHE A 534 23.57 6.73 13.02
C PHE A 534 23.19 7.98 13.83
N TYR A 535 23.31 9.15 13.20
CA TYR A 535 22.91 10.42 13.82
C TYR A 535 21.39 10.49 14.01
N CYS A 536 20.97 10.99 15.17
CA CYS A 536 19.58 11.21 15.54
C CYS A 536 19.27 12.71 15.77
N GLY A 537 18.01 13.10 15.65
CA GLY A 537 17.54 14.49 15.87
C GLY A 537 17.61 15.39 14.64
N GLY A 538 17.19 16.65 14.78
CA GLY A 538 17.26 17.66 13.70
C GLY A 538 16.44 17.34 12.44
N MET A 539 15.43 16.46 12.55
CA MET A 539 14.68 15.84 11.44
C MET A 539 15.53 14.93 10.54
N TYR A 540 16.72 14.52 10.97
CA TYR A 540 17.54 13.59 10.22
C TYR A 540 17.05 12.15 10.44
N GLY A 541 16.61 11.49 9.36
CA GLY A 541 15.88 10.23 9.46
C GLY A 541 16.73 8.98 9.71
N SER A 542 18.05 9.02 9.53
CA SER A 542 18.88 7.81 9.45
C SER A 542 18.77 6.89 10.67
N PHE A 543 18.98 7.40 11.88
CA PHE A 543 18.89 6.61 13.10
C PHE A 543 17.51 5.97 13.28
N ILE A 544 16.44 6.75 13.06
CA ILE A 544 15.05 6.30 13.23
C ILE A 544 14.69 5.25 12.18
N SER A 545 15.14 5.41 10.93
CA SER A 545 14.97 4.40 9.88
C SER A 545 15.63 3.08 10.25
N PHE A 546 16.90 3.10 10.68
CA PHE A 546 17.59 1.87 11.05
C PHE A 546 17.10 1.27 12.37
N PHE A 547 16.55 2.09 13.27
CA PHE A 547 15.79 1.61 14.43
C PHE A 547 14.60 0.77 13.98
N SER A 548 13.73 1.32 13.13
CA SER A 548 12.54 0.63 12.63
C SER A 548 12.87 -0.61 11.79
N ILE A 549 13.98 -0.59 11.07
CA ILE A 549 14.45 -1.74 10.29
C ILE A 549 14.87 -2.90 11.21
N LEU A 550 15.62 -2.62 12.28
CA LEU A 550 16.01 -3.63 13.26
C LEU A 550 14.81 -4.19 14.02
N GLU A 551 13.88 -3.32 14.42
CA GLU A 551 12.61 -3.71 15.06
C GLU A 551 11.85 -4.75 14.21
N ARG A 552 11.74 -4.52 12.89
CA ARG A 552 11.07 -5.43 11.96
C ARG A 552 11.76 -6.77 11.76
N LEU A 553 13.09 -6.79 11.91
CA LEU A 553 13.86 -8.02 11.85
C LEU A 553 13.82 -8.79 13.18
N GLY A 554 13.33 -8.17 14.27
CA GLY A 554 13.43 -8.72 15.61
C GLY A 554 14.87 -8.79 16.12
N GLY A 555 15.76 -7.96 15.58
CA GLY A 555 17.19 -7.97 15.89
C GLY A 555 17.54 -7.28 17.22
N VAL A 556 18.67 -7.67 17.82
CA VAL A 556 19.16 -7.03 19.05
C VAL A 556 19.69 -5.64 18.74
N GLN A 557 19.19 -4.63 19.48
CA GLN A 557 19.48 -3.23 19.20
C GLN A 557 20.01 -2.48 20.43
N LEU A 558 21.18 -1.87 20.28
CA LEU A 558 21.80 -0.89 21.18
C LEU A 558 21.67 0.51 20.53
N PRO A 559 20.67 1.31 20.92
CA PRO A 559 20.35 2.58 20.27
C PRO A 559 21.24 3.73 20.76
N LEU A 560 22.56 3.65 20.53
CA LEU A 560 23.55 4.58 21.08
C LEU A 560 23.58 5.96 20.39
N SER A 561 23.30 6.01 19.08
CA SER A 561 23.49 7.17 18.21
C SER A 561 24.95 7.66 18.14
N ALA A 562 25.31 8.34 17.05
CA ALA A 562 26.61 8.99 16.94
C ALA A 562 26.68 10.24 17.83
N GLY A 563 27.77 10.40 18.57
CA GLY A 563 28.02 11.54 19.45
C GLY A 563 29.50 11.78 19.70
N PRO A 564 29.89 12.93 20.27
CA PRO A 564 31.29 13.32 20.40
C PRO A 564 32.10 12.52 21.44
N ASP A 565 31.45 11.73 22.31
CA ASP A 565 32.11 10.93 23.34
C ASP A 565 32.38 9.51 22.84
N HIS A 566 33.47 9.38 22.06
CA HIS A 566 33.88 8.09 21.50
C HIS A 566 34.26 7.08 22.59
N ARG A 567 34.86 7.53 23.69
CA ARG A 567 35.21 6.67 24.83
C ARG A 567 33.99 6.04 25.48
N ALA A 568 32.96 6.83 25.80
CA ALA A 568 31.72 6.31 26.37
C ALA A 568 31.03 5.35 25.40
N THR A 569 31.06 5.67 24.10
CA THR A 569 30.53 4.79 23.06
C THR A 569 31.28 3.46 23.02
N ALA A 570 32.62 3.47 22.97
CA ALA A 570 33.44 2.27 22.96
C ALA A 570 33.22 1.41 24.21
N GLN A 571 33.15 2.02 25.39
CA GLN A 571 32.83 1.30 26.63
C GLN A 571 31.46 0.62 26.56
N ALA A 572 30.43 1.29 26.04
CA ALA A 572 29.10 0.69 25.86
C ALA A 572 29.12 -0.47 24.87
N LEU A 573 29.90 -0.39 23.78
CA LEU A 573 30.08 -1.50 22.84
C LEU A 573 30.66 -2.73 23.54
N ILE A 574 31.65 -2.54 24.41
CA ILE A 574 32.32 -3.62 25.15
C ILE A 574 31.38 -4.20 26.22
N ASP A 575 30.80 -3.36 27.07
CA ASP A 575 29.94 -3.76 28.19
C ASP A 575 28.71 -4.53 27.72
N HIS A 576 28.14 -4.12 26.58
CA HIS A 576 26.99 -4.76 25.95
C HIS A 576 27.38 -5.76 24.87
N GLN A 577 28.66 -6.08 24.75
CA GLN A 577 29.23 -7.08 23.85
C GLN A 577 28.66 -6.95 22.42
N ALA A 578 28.67 -5.74 21.87
CA ALA A 578 28.25 -5.49 20.51
C ALA A 578 29.23 -6.17 19.53
N ASP A 579 28.70 -6.80 18.49
CA ASP A 579 29.49 -7.44 17.43
C ASP A 579 29.23 -6.79 16.05
N THR A 580 28.17 -6.00 15.94
CA THR A 580 27.71 -5.43 14.69
C THR A 580 27.51 -3.93 14.83
N LEU A 581 28.14 -3.13 13.98
CA LEU A 581 28.00 -1.68 13.98
C LEU A 581 27.20 -1.19 12.78
N PHE A 582 26.21 -0.34 13.04
CA PHE A 582 25.47 0.40 12.03
C PHE A 582 25.86 1.88 12.14
N GLY A 583 26.34 2.51 11.06
CA GLY A 583 26.68 3.93 11.15
C GLY A 583 27.21 4.57 9.87
N MET A 584 27.54 5.85 9.99
CA MET A 584 28.21 6.60 8.93
C MET A 584 29.71 6.24 8.90
N PRO A 585 30.31 5.93 7.74
CA PRO A 585 31.74 5.62 7.62
C PRO A 585 32.67 6.59 8.34
N SER A 586 32.47 7.90 8.19
CA SER A 586 33.28 8.93 8.87
C SER A 586 33.27 8.80 10.40
N TYR A 587 32.10 8.65 11.00
CA TYR A 587 31.96 8.48 12.46
C TYR A 587 32.58 7.17 12.94
N LEU A 588 32.26 6.06 12.26
CA LEU A 588 32.80 4.74 12.62
C LEU A 588 34.32 4.72 12.51
N TRP A 589 34.88 5.37 11.49
CA TRP A 589 36.32 5.49 11.31
C TRP A 589 36.96 6.24 12.47
N GLN A 590 36.41 7.39 12.88
CA GLN A 590 36.91 8.17 14.02
C GLN A 590 36.84 7.37 15.33
N LEU A 591 35.68 6.79 15.65
CA LEU A 591 35.49 5.97 16.85
C LEU A 591 36.51 4.82 16.92
N LEU A 592 36.68 4.08 15.83
CA LEU A 592 37.60 2.95 15.77
C LEU A 592 39.07 3.39 15.88
N HIS A 593 39.44 4.57 15.39
CA HIS A 593 40.81 5.08 15.47
C HIS A 593 41.15 5.71 16.81
N GLU A 594 40.22 6.47 17.40
CA GLU A 594 40.44 7.14 18.68
C GLU A 594 40.46 6.15 19.85
N GLU A 595 39.63 5.10 19.80
CA GLU A 595 39.57 4.05 20.82
C GLU A 595 40.14 2.72 20.31
N ALA A 596 41.14 2.78 19.42
CA ALA A 596 41.69 1.63 18.72
C ALA A 596 42.20 0.53 19.65
N ASP A 597 42.95 0.92 20.70
CA ASP A 597 43.55 -0.05 21.62
C ASP A 597 42.46 -0.84 22.38
N ALA A 598 41.45 -0.15 22.91
CA ALA A 598 40.35 -0.78 23.64
C ALA A 598 39.49 -1.68 22.75
N LEU A 599 39.17 -1.22 21.52
CA LEU A 599 38.33 -1.97 20.60
C LEU A 599 39.06 -3.15 19.94
N ARG A 600 40.38 -3.04 19.73
CA ARG A 600 41.23 -4.16 19.30
C ARG A 600 41.40 -5.21 20.41
N GLU A 601 41.60 -4.77 21.65
CA GLU A 601 41.65 -5.67 22.81
C GLU A 601 40.33 -6.42 23.00
N TYR A 602 39.20 -5.72 22.81
CA TYR A 602 37.88 -6.33 22.85
C TYR A 602 37.68 -7.37 21.74
N GLY A 603 38.04 -7.04 20.49
CA GLY A 603 38.03 -7.97 19.35
C GLY A 603 36.67 -8.59 18.99
N GLY A 604 35.57 -8.11 19.59
CA GLY A 604 34.23 -8.67 19.40
C GLY A 604 33.49 -8.12 18.18
N ILE A 605 33.98 -7.05 17.55
CA ILE A 605 33.31 -6.39 16.42
C ILE A 605 33.61 -7.17 15.13
N ARG A 606 32.60 -7.84 14.57
CA ARG A 606 32.68 -8.73 13.42
C ARG A 606 32.10 -8.12 12.15
N LYS A 607 31.08 -7.28 12.27
CA LYS A 607 30.31 -6.77 11.13
C LYS A 607 30.13 -5.25 11.20
N VAL A 608 30.24 -4.60 10.04
CA VAL A 608 29.94 -3.18 9.86
C VAL A 608 28.99 -3.01 8.67
N PHE A 609 27.81 -2.47 8.96
CA PHE A 609 26.85 -2.05 7.95
C PHE A 609 26.78 -0.53 7.91
N TYR A 610 27.14 0.06 6.78
CA TYR A 610 27.33 1.51 6.67
C TYR A 610 26.37 2.15 5.67
N GLY A 611 26.06 3.43 5.85
CA GLY A 611 25.14 4.15 4.97
C GLY A 611 25.58 5.58 4.72
N GLY A 612 25.05 6.18 3.64
CA GLY A 612 25.18 7.61 3.34
C GLY A 612 26.57 8.11 2.88
N GLU A 613 27.65 7.36 3.10
CA GLU A 613 29.01 7.55 2.57
C GLU A 613 29.58 6.19 2.14
N HIS A 614 30.82 6.14 1.68
CA HIS A 614 31.51 4.90 1.32
C HIS A 614 32.86 4.83 2.04
N PHE A 615 33.21 3.65 2.56
CA PHE A 615 34.60 3.36 2.89
C PHE A 615 35.44 3.24 1.62
N THR A 616 36.67 3.71 1.69
CA THR A 616 37.69 3.44 0.69
C THR A 616 38.20 2.01 0.80
N ASP A 617 38.78 1.44 -0.25
CA ASP A 617 39.35 0.08 -0.20
C ASP A 617 40.47 -0.04 0.84
N ALA A 618 41.22 1.05 1.08
CA ALA A 618 42.25 1.09 2.12
C ALA A 618 41.65 1.06 3.53
N GLN A 619 40.56 1.81 3.75
CA GLN A 619 39.83 1.76 5.01
C GLN A 619 39.23 0.38 5.24
N GLN A 620 38.61 -0.24 4.23
CA GLN A 620 38.08 -1.60 4.36
C GLN A 620 39.16 -2.64 4.69
N ARG A 621 40.36 -2.53 4.08
CA ARG A 621 41.50 -3.39 4.45
C ARG A 621 41.91 -3.18 5.90
N THR A 622 42.02 -1.94 6.34
CA THR A 622 42.35 -1.61 7.74
C THR A 622 41.31 -2.19 8.71
N LEU A 623 40.02 -2.07 8.41
CA LEU A 623 38.95 -2.66 9.23
C LEU A 623 39.08 -4.19 9.34
N ARG A 624 39.48 -4.87 8.27
CA ARG A 624 39.70 -6.33 8.26
C ARG A 624 40.98 -6.73 8.99
N ASP A 625 42.09 -6.10 8.63
CA ASP A 625 43.43 -6.51 9.05
C ASP A 625 43.73 -6.08 10.50
N ASP A 626 43.30 -4.89 10.91
CA ASP A 626 43.64 -4.33 12.23
C ASP A 626 42.56 -4.60 13.28
N PHE A 627 41.28 -4.71 12.88
CA PHE A 627 40.15 -4.88 13.81
C PHE A 627 39.47 -6.24 13.69
N GLY A 628 39.86 -7.08 12.72
CA GLY A 628 39.27 -8.41 12.53
C GLY A 628 37.82 -8.40 12.00
N ILE A 629 37.36 -7.29 11.43
CA ILE A 629 35.99 -7.16 10.92
C ILE A 629 35.84 -7.99 9.65
N GLU A 630 34.95 -8.98 9.69
CA GLU A 630 34.72 -9.96 8.62
C GLU A 630 33.82 -9.39 7.51
N VAL A 631 32.80 -8.60 7.88
CA VAL A 631 31.81 -8.06 6.95
C VAL A 631 31.84 -6.53 6.99
N VAL A 632 32.03 -5.91 5.82
CA VAL A 632 31.87 -4.46 5.63
C VAL A 632 30.97 -4.26 4.40
N ARG A 633 29.72 -3.86 4.60
CA ARG A 633 28.73 -3.72 3.52
C ARG A 633 27.87 -2.48 3.67
N SER A 634 27.39 -1.97 2.54
CA SER A 634 26.38 -0.92 2.53
C SER A 634 25.07 -1.48 3.07
N ILE A 635 24.53 -0.82 4.09
CA ILE A 635 23.26 -1.19 4.73
C ILE A 635 22.08 -0.95 3.79
N THR A 636 22.14 0.12 2.99
CA THR A 636 21.19 0.48 1.94
C THR A 636 21.75 1.64 1.12
N TYR A 637 21.44 1.67 -0.18
CA TYR A 637 21.48 2.90 -0.96
C TYR A 637 20.09 3.54 -0.90
N GLY A 638 20.01 4.79 -0.46
CA GLY A 638 18.74 5.48 -0.32
C GLY A 638 18.88 6.99 -0.28
N SER A 639 17.74 7.68 -0.36
CA SER A 639 17.63 9.12 -0.18
C SER A 639 16.53 9.45 0.82
N THR A 640 16.59 10.65 1.40
CA THR A 640 15.48 11.11 2.26
C THR A 640 14.19 11.31 1.47
N ASP A 641 14.30 11.61 0.18
CA ASP A 641 13.14 11.91 -0.68
C ASP A 641 12.37 10.66 -1.13
N LEU A 642 13.08 9.56 -1.41
CA LEU A 642 12.48 8.33 -1.93
C LEU A 642 12.52 7.16 -0.95
N GLY A 643 13.35 7.23 0.08
CA GLY A 643 13.61 6.11 0.99
C GLY A 643 14.68 5.16 0.45
N PRO A 644 14.58 3.85 0.76
CA PRO A 644 15.55 2.84 0.34
C PRO A 644 15.39 2.50 -1.15
N LEU A 645 16.44 2.70 -1.92
CA LEU A 645 16.47 2.52 -3.38
C LEU A 645 17.11 1.19 -3.79
N GLY A 646 18.13 0.76 -3.05
CA GLY A 646 18.78 -0.52 -3.29
C GLY A 646 19.49 -1.09 -2.07
N TYR A 647 19.84 -2.37 -2.18
CA TYR A 647 20.46 -3.15 -1.11
C TYR A 647 21.64 -3.97 -1.65
N GLN A 648 22.58 -4.32 -0.78
CA GLN A 648 23.63 -5.27 -1.09
C GLN A 648 23.21 -6.69 -0.69
N CYS A 649 23.72 -7.68 -1.41
CA CYS A 649 23.64 -9.08 -0.98
C CYS A 649 25.01 -9.60 -0.56
N THR A 650 25.10 -10.85 -0.12
CA THR A 650 26.39 -11.48 0.25
C THR A 650 27.43 -11.49 -0.89
N GLU A 651 26.96 -11.50 -2.14
CA GLU A 651 27.76 -11.50 -3.37
C GLU A 651 28.04 -10.11 -3.94
N SER A 652 27.48 -9.05 -3.33
CA SER A 652 27.73 -7.68 -3.77
C SER A 652 29.16 -7.26 -3.43
N THR A 653 29.81 -6.58 -4.37
CA THR A 653 31.14 -5.99 -4.19
C THR A 653 31.13 -4.50 -4.52
N GLY A 654 31.91 -3.70 -3.78
CA GLY A 654 32.05 -2.27 -4.04
C GLY A 654 30.72 -1.53 -4.00
N GLY A 655 30.41 -0.74 -5.04
CA GLY A 655 29.19 0.07 -5.14
C GLY A 655 27.98 -0.64 -5.77
N VAL A 656 28.00 -1.96 -5.94
CA VAL A 656 26.94 -2.72 -6.62
C VAL A 656 25.78 -3.02 -5.67
N HIS A 657 24.57 -2.66 -6.09
CA HIS A 657 23.33 -2.86 -5.33
C HIS A 657 22.27 -3.54 -6.22
N HIS A 658 21.42 -4.35 -5.61
CA HIS A 658 20.13 -4.75 -6.16
C HIS A 658 19.12 -3.61 -5.95
N LEU A 659 18.26 -3.37 -6.93
CA LEU A 659 17.14 -2.43 -6.84
C LEU A 659 16.05 -2.97 -5.90
N HIS A 660 15.50 -2.13 -5.05
CA HIS A 660 14.20 -2.37 -4.41
C HIS A 660 13.08 -2.22 -5.45
N ALA A 661 13.00 -3.20 -6.35
CA ALA A 661 12.09 -3.20 -7.49
C ALA A 661 10.61 -3.28 -7.09
N ASP A 662 10.34 -3.70 -5.86
CA ASP A 662 9.03 -3.65 -5.21
C ASP A 662 8.60 -2.24 -4.78
N LEU A 663 9.55 -1.29 -4.68
CA LEU A 663 9.28 0.11 -4.36
C LEU A 663 9.40 1.04 -5.56
N HIS A 664 10.35 0.74 -6.46
CA HIS A 664 10.81 1.69 -7.47
C HIS A 664 11.06 1.07 -8.84
N THR A 665 10.79 1.86 -9.89
CA THR A 665 11.43 1.68 -11.21
C THR A 665 12.61 2.63 -11.34
N MET A 666 13.69 2.17 -11.98
CA MET A 666 14.90 2.95 -12.23
C MET A 666 15.19 3.09 -13.73
N GLU A 667 15.52 4.30 -14.15
CA GLU A 667 16.08 4.61 -15.47
C GLU A 667 17.52 5.11 -15.30
N ILE A 668 18.37 4.86 -16.31
CA ILE A 668 19.71 5.41 -16.39
C ILE A 668 19.79 6.24 -17.68
N LEU A 669 19.83 7.57 -17.53
CA LEU A 669 19.74 8.51 -18.65
C LEU A 669 21.10 9.13 -18.99
N ASP A 670 21.29 9.46 -20.26
CA ASP A 670 22.47 10.16 -20.77
C ASP A 670 22.70 11.47 -19.99
N LEU A 671 23.98 11.83 -19.80
CA LEU A 671 24.38 13.01 -19.01
C LEU A 671 23.92 14.33 -19.66
N ALA A 672 23.87 14.37 -21.00
CA ALA A 672 23.55 15.56 -21.78
C ALA A 672 22.15 15.50 -22.41
N ALA A 673 21.51 14.33 -22.44
CA ALA A 673 20.20 14.15 -23.06
C ALA A 673 19.25 13.29 -22.21
N ASP A 674 17.94 13.56 -22.28
CA ASP A 674 16.90 12.82 -21.55
C ASP A 674 16.50 11.51 -22.24
N ARG A 675 17.50 10.74 -22.69
CA ARG A 675 17.35 9.44 -23.33
C ARG A 675 18.12 8.37 -22.57
N PRO A 676 17.68 7.10 -22.54
CA PRO A 676 18.43 6.03 -21.92
C PRO A 676 19.86 5.89 -22.48
N VAL A 677 20.82 5.54 -21.63
CA VAL A 677 22.19 5.21 -22.03
C VAL A 677 22.25 3.82 -22.71
N ALA A 678 23.35 3.53 -23.42
CA ALA A 678 23.58 2.17 -23.90
C ALA A 678 23.88 1.20 -22.72
N PRO A 679 23.67 -0.12 -22.87
CA PRO A 679 23.99 -1.09 -21.83
C PRO A 679 25.44 -0.94 -21.32
N GLY A 680 25.59 -0.94 -20.00
CA GLY A 680 26.89 -0.79 -19.31
C GLY A 680 27.45 0.64 -19.22
N GLU A 681 26.86 1.62 -19.91
CA GLU A 681 27.29 3.02 -19.82
C GLU A 681 26.85 3.69 -18.52
N THR A 682 27.59 4.72 -18.11
CA THR A 682 27.27 5.52 -16.93
C THR A 682 26.33 6.66 -17.30
N GLY A 683 25.28 6.85 -16.53
CA GLY A 683 24.32 7.94 -16.71
C GLY A 683 23.73 8.45 -15.40
N ARG A 684 22.82 9.42 -15.51
CA ARG A 684 22.02 9.96 -14.41
C ARG A 684 21.03 8.92 -13.92
N LEU A 685 21.02 8.65 -12.61
CA LEU A 685 20.01 7.78 -12.02
C LEU A 685 18.69 8.54 -11.85
N VAL A 686 17.61 7.94 -12.35
CA VAL A 686 16.26 8.49 -12.30
C VAL A 686 15.32 7.44 -11.74
N PHE A 687 14.49 7.82 -10.77
CA PHE A 687 13.62 6.89 -10.05
C PHE A 687 12.15 7.28 -10.13
N THR A 688 11.28 6.29 -10.24
CA THR A 688 9.83 6.44 -10.08
C THR A 688 9.38 5.56 -8.94
N THR A 689 8.69 6.13 -7.96
CA THR A 689 8.18 5.39 -6.78
C THR A 689 6.72 4.98 -6.95
N HIS A 690 6.42 3.73 -6.63
CA HIS A 690 5.05 3.17 -6.70
C HIS A 690 4.44 2.94 -5.31
N ALA A 691 5.29 2.95 -4.28
CA ALA A 691 4.95 2.64 -2.89
C ALA A 691 4.83 3.89 -2.00
N ARG A 692 4.36 5.02 -2.55
CA ARG A 692 4.08 6.24 -1.77
C ARG A 692 2.72 6.82 -2.10
N ARG A 693 1.90 7.04 -1.06
CA ARG A 693 0.59 7.70 -1.14
C ARG A 693 0.72 9.22 -1.15
N GLY A 694 1.56 9.77 -0.26
CA GLY A 694 1.52 11.21 -0.02
C GLY A 694 2.28 12.06 -1.03
N GLN A 695 3.45 11.59 -1.44
CA GLN A 695 4.29 12.30 -2.41
C GLN A 695 4.63 11.35 -3.55
N HIS A 696 3.89 11.47 -4.64
CA HIS A 696 4.12 10.73 -5.88
C HIS A 696 5.28 11.35 -6.63
N LEU A 697 6.43 10.67 -6.63
CA LEU A 697 7.63 11.10 -7.35
C LEU A 697 7.80 10.24 -8.61
N GLY A 698 7.42 10.83 -9.74
CA GLY A 698 7.64 10.27 -11.08
C GLY A 698 8.95 10.78 -11.66
N ARG A 699 9.74 9.88 -12.26
CA ARG A 699 10.99 10.18 -12.97
C ARG A 699 11.87 11.24 -12.28
N TYR A 700 12.09 11.04 -10.98
CA TYR A 700 12.86 11.94 -10.13
C TYR A 700 14.37 11.81 -10.38
N VAL A 701 15.03 12.91 -10.73
CA VAL A 701 16.48 12.97 -10.92
C VAL A 701 17.18 13.15 -9.58
N ILE A 702 17.76 12.07 -9.05
CA ILE A 702 18.32 12.06 -7.69
C ILE A 702 19.66 12.82 -7.55
N GLY A 703 20.32 13.08 -8.67
CA GLY A 703 21.62 13.77 -8.72
C GLY A 703 22.84 12.85 -8.55
N ASP A 704 22.62 11.53 -8.55
CA ASP A 704 23.66 10.51 -8.51
C ASP A 704 23.82 9.83 -9.88
N LEU A 705 25.02 9.31 -10.13
CA LEU A 705 25.40 8.62 -11.36
C LEU A 705 25.49 7.12 -11.11
N GLY A 706 25.16 6.33 -12.13
CA GLY A 706 25.33 4.89 -12.05
C GLY A 706 25.27 4.22 -13.41
N ARG A 707 25.54 2.91 -13.42
CA ARG A 707 25.44 2.05 -14.60
C ARG A 707 24.70 0.76 -14.26
N ALA A 708 24.02 0.19 -15.26
CA ALA A 708 23.40 -1.13 -15.11
C ALA A 708 24.47 -2.21 -15.03
N ILE A 709 24.19 -3.27 -14.26
CA ILE A 709 25.03 -4.46 -14.17
C ILE A 709 24.25 -5.63 -14.77
N ASP A 710 24.76 -6.13 -15.88
CA ASP A 710 24.11 -7.19 -16.64
C ASP A 710 24.22 -8.56 -15.96
N GLY A 711 23.29 -9.45 -16.34
CA GLY A 711 23.26 -10.83 -15.88
C GLY A 711 22.66 -11.02 -14.48
N ARG A 712 22.49 -12.30 -14.11
CA ARG A 712 21.95 -12.71 -12.81
C ARG A 712 23.04 -12.66 -11.74
N CYS A 713 22.67 -12.30 -10.51
CA CYS A 713 23.60 -12.34 -9.39
C CYS A 713 23.83 -13.77 -8.90
N LEU A 714 25.00 -14.05 -8.32
CA LEU A 714 25.33 -15.35 -7.74
C LEU A 714 24.46 -15.69 -6.52
N CYS A 715 23.85 -14.69 -5.88
CA CYS A 715 22.86 -14.89 -4.83
C CYS A 715 21.54 -15.49 -5.35
N GLY A 716 21.36 -15.56 -6.68
CA GLY A 716 20.16 -16.10 -7.33
C GLY A 716 19.04 -15.07 -7.54
N SER A 717 19.10 -13.90 -6.93
CA SER A 717 18.08 -12.85 -7.11
C SER A 717 18.01 -12.38 -8.57
N HIS A 718 16.78 -12.21 -9.06
CA HIS A 718 16.45 -11.60 -10.34
C HIS A 718 16.23 -10.08 -10.26
N ALA A 719 16.33 -9.48 -9.07
CA ALA A 719 16.22 -8.03 -8.93
C ALA A 719 17.30 -7.33 -9.77
N PRO A 720 16.96 -6.28 -10.55
CA PRO A 720 17.93 -5.53 -11.34
C PRO A 720 19.10 -5.04 -10.49
N ARG A 721 20.30 -5.01 -11.07
CA ARG A 721 21.51 -4.53 -10.39
C ARG A 721 22.07 -3.28 -11.04
N PHE A 722 22.62 -2.41 -10.22
CA PHE A 722 23.30 -1.20 -10.66
C PHE A 722 24.49 -0.89 -9.77
N GLU A 723 25.46 -0.17 -10.32
CA GLU A 723 26.65 0.28 -9.61
C GLU A 723 26.64 1.79 -9.50
N LEU A 724 26.83 2.30 -8.29
CA LEU A 724 26.96 3.73 -8.03
C LEU A 724 28.30 4.27 -8.53
N ARG A 725 28.27 5.39 -9.24
CA ARG A 725 29.43 6.06 -9.85
C ARG A 725 29.69 7.47 -9.30
N GLY A 726 29.09 7.82 -8.17
CA GLY A 726 29.26 9.11 -7.50
C GLY A 726 28.13 10.10 -7.80
N ARG A 727 28.35 11.39 -7.54
CA ARG A 727 27.33 12.43 -7.75
C ARG A 727 27.62 13.27 -8.98
N THR A 728 26.59 13.82 -9.60
CA THR A 728 26.75 14.83 -10.67
C THR A 728 27.49 16.07 -10.15
N GLY A 729 27.30 16.43 -8.87
CA GLY A 729 27.97 17.57 -8.22
C GLY A 729 29.42 17.34 -7.77
N ASP A 730 29.92 16.10 -7.81
CA ASP A 730 31.36 15.82 -7.65
C ASP A 730 32.15 16.28 -8.89
N VAL A 731 31.44 16.64 -9.97
CA VAL A 731 32.00 17.17 -11.19
C VAL A 731 31.99 18.70 -11.13
N MET A 732 33.18 19.29 -11.10
CA MET A 732 33.39 20.72 -11.18
C MET A 732 33.87 21.10 -12.58
N ARG A 733 33.28 22.16 -13.14
CA ARG A 733 33.70 22.70 -14.43
C ARG A 733 34.76 23.79 -14.21
N VAL A 734 35.90 23.63 -14.86
CA VAL A 734 36.98 24.61 -14.93
C VAL A 734 37.20 24.99 -16.39
N ALA A 735 36.92 26.24 -16.75
CA ALA A 735 36.84 26.67 -18.16
C ALA A 735 35.99 25.71 -19.02
N THR A 736 36.60 24.99 -19.97
CA THR A 736 35.95 23.98 -20.85
C THR A 736 36.08 22.55 -20.34
N TYR A 737 36.86 22.30 -19.28
CA TYR A 737 37.15 20.98 -18.74
C TYR A 737 36.23 20.60 -17.58
N PHE A 738 35.86 19.32 -17.50
CA PHE A 738 35.11 18.76 -16.38
C PHE A 738 36.03 17.91 -15.51
N LEU A 739 36.18 18.31 -14.25
CA LEU A 739 37.01 17.64 -13.27
C LEU A 739 36.13 16.94 -12.23
N ASN A 740 36.41 15.68 -11.90
CA ASN A 740 35.65 14.89 -10.95
C ASN A 740 36.49 14.67 -9.69
N HIS A 741 35.95 15.10 -8.55
CA HIS A 741 36.56 14.95 -7.24
C HIS A 741 37.05 13.52 -6.95
N ARG A 742 36.27 12.49 -7.32
CA ARG A 742 36.63 11.08 -7.06
C ARG A 742 37.87 10.64 -7.81
N ARG A 743 38.20 11.27 -8.94
CA ARG A 743 39.42 10.98 -9.68
C ARG A 743 40.66 11.48 -8.94
N PHE A 744 40.57 12.60 -8.21
CA PHE A 744 41.63 13.02 -7.28
C PHE A 744 41.80 11.99 -6.16
N VAL A 745 40.71 11.52 -5.56
CA VAL A 745 40.77 10.49 -4.50
C VAL A 745 41.44 9.21 -5.01
N ALA A 746 41.03 8.71 -6.17
CA ALA A 746 41.61 7.50 -6.78
C ALA A 746 43.11 7.66 -7.06
N ILE A 747 43.53 8.76 -7.70
CA ILE A 747 44.95 9.02 -7.99
C ILE A 747 45.76 9.14 -6.70
N ALA A 748 45.24 9.83 -5.68
CA ALA A 748 45.90 9.97 -4.38
C ALA A 748 46.12 8.60 -3.71
N GLN A 749 45.12 7.72 -3.78
CA GLN A 749 45.19 6.36 -3.27
C GLN A 749 46.21 5.51 -4.04
N GLU A 750 46.16 5.54 -5.36
CA GLU A 750 47.01 4.69 -6.21
C GLU A 750 48.48 5.12 -6.20
N ARG A 751 48.75 6.43 -6.28
CA ARG A 751 50.10 6.98 -6.46
C ARG A 751 50.80 7.35 -5.16
N ALA A 752 50.05 7.82 -4.17
CA ALA A 752 50.61 8.27 -2.90
C ALA A 752 50.21 7.37 -1.72
N ARG A 753 49.46 6.28 -1.97
CA ARG A 753 48.89 5.41 -0.92
C ARG A 753 48.15 6.21 0.16
N TYR A 754 47.57 7.33 -0.24
CA TYR A 754 46.89 8.24 0.65
C TYR A 754 45.52 7.68 1.04
N SER A 755 45.21 7.64 2.34
CA SER A 755 44.00 7.03 2.90
C SER A 755 43.09 8.00 3.66
N GLY A 756 43.50 9.26 3.85
CA GLY A 756 42.72 10.28 4.54
C GLY A 756 41.64 10.93 3.67
N GLU A 757 40.85 11.83 4.25
CA GLU A 757 39.85 12.59 3.51
C GLU A 757 40.48 13.63 2.57
N LEU A 758 39.80 13.94 1.46
CA LEU A 758 40.23 14.91 0.46
C LEU A 758 39.05 15.85 0.14
N GLN A 759 39.30 17.15 0.04
CA GLN A 759 38.32 18.17 -0.35
C GLN A 759 38.90 19.03 -1.47
N THR A 760 38.12 19.24 -2.53
CA THR A 760 38.48 20.14 -3.64
C THR A 760 37.78 21.47 -3.47
N VAL A 761 38.55 22.54 -3.28
CA VAL A 761 38.06 23.90 -3.13
C VAL A 761 38.35 24.68 -4.40
N LEU A 762 37.30 25.10 -5.10
CA LEU A 762 37.38 25.99 -6.25
C LEU A 762 37.19 27.43 -5.77
N ALA A 763 38.07 28.33 -6.18
CA ALA A 763 37.95 29.75 -5.89
C ALA A 763 38.34 30.57 -7.11
N ARG A 764 37.87 31.83 -7.18
CA ARG A 764 38.32 32.79 -8.18
C ARG A 764 39.39 33.68 -7.56
N GLN A 765 40.53 33.78 -8.21
CA GLN A 765 41.59 34.72 -7.83
C GLN A 765 42.04 35.50 -9.06
N ASP A 766 41.87 36.81 -9.00
CA ASP A 766 42.10 37.73 -10.11
C ASP A 766 41.33 37.31 -11.38
N THR A 767 42.03 37.02 -12.49
CA THR A 767 41.48 36.56 -13.77
C THR A 767 41.49 35.04 -13.96
N ARG A 768 41.90 34.29 -12.93
CA ARG A 768 42.09 32.83 -13.01
C ARG A 768 41.25 32.08 -11.98
N GLU A 769 40.96 30.83 -12.29
CA GLU A 769 40.39 29.90 -11.34
C GLU A 769 41.54 29.22 -10.56
N ARG A 770 41.34 29.00 -9.26
CA ARG A 770 42.23 28.22 -8.41
C ARG A 770 41.50 26.98 -7.93
N LEU A 771 42.15 25.84 -8.06
CA LEU A 771 41.73 24.58 -7.45
C LEU A 771 42.71 24.23 -6.34
N THR A 772 42.25 24.28 -5.08
CA THR A 772 43.00 23.80 -3.93
C THR A 772 42.49 22.41 -3.55
N VAL A 773 43.36 21.41 -3.60
CA VAL A 773 43.10 20.06 -3.10
C VAL A 773 43.59 20.00 -1.65
N ARG A 774 42.66 20.07 -0.70
CA ARG A 774 42.91 19.89 0.72
C ARG A 774 42.93 18.41 1.05
N VAL A 775 44.02 17.93 1.64
CA VAL A 775 44.14 16.56 2.12
C VAL A 775 44.29 16.58 3.64
N GLU A 776 43.48 15.78 4.33
CA GLU A 776 43.61 15.54 5.77
C GLU A 776 45.02 15.04 6.12
N ARG A 777 45.60 15.64 7.17
CA ARG A 777 46.92 15.28 7.67
C ARG A 777 46.84 13.97 8.47
N SER A 778 46.89 12.84 7.76
CA SER A 778 47.10 11.51 8.32
C SER A 778 48.56 11.07 8.14
N GLY A 779 49.40 11.32 9.14
CA GLY A 779 50.83 10.99 9.07
C GLY A 779 51.65 11.91 8.13
N ALA A 780 52.65 11.35 7.45
CA ALA A 780 53.56 12.08 6.56
C ALA A 780 52.97 12.23 5.14
N VAL A 781 52.15 13.28 4.94
CA VAL A 781 51.56 13.59 3.63
C VAL A 781 52.53 14.42 2.78
N ASN A 782 52.94 13.90 1.62
CA ASN A 782 53.75 14.64 0.64
C ASN A 782 52.83 15.31 -0.39
N THR A 783 52.57 16.61 -0.19
CA THR A 783 51.67 17.40 -1.05
C THR A 783 52.23 17.62 -2.46
N GLU A 784 53.55 17.67 -2.63
CA GLU A 784 54.18 17.86 -3.95
C GLU A 784 54.05 16.58 -4.79
N LEU A 785 54.27 15.42 -4.19
CA LEU A 785 54.05 14.13 -4.84
C LEU A 785 52.59 13.98 -5.31
N LEU A 786 51.63 14.36 -4.47
CA LEU A 786 50.20 14.32 -4.82
C LEU A 786 49.90 15.27 -5.98
N ARG A 787 50.44 16.49 -5.94
CA ARG A 787 50.29 17.46 -7.03
C ARG A 787 50.83 16.91 -8.36
N GLU A 788 52.04 16.35 -8.35
CA GLU A 788 52.65 15.73 -9.53
C GLU A 788 51.81 14.56 -10.04
N ALA A 789 51.32 13.70 -9.15
CA ALA A 789 50.46 12.57 -9.49
C ALA A 789 49.14 13.02 -10.15
N PHE A 790 48.47 14.04 -9.61
CA PHE A 790 47.25 14.58 -10.21
C PHE A 790 47.50 15.09 -11.62
N LEU A 791 48.59 15.83 -11.84
CA LEU A 791 48.95 16.30 -13.18
C LEU A 791 49.30 15.12 -14.10
N ALA A 792 49.99 14.09 -13.60
CA ALA A 792 50.43 12.92 -14.37
C ALA A 792 49.27 11.99 -14.80
N ASP A 793 48.21 11.87 -14.02
CA ASP A 793 47.15 10.87 -14.26
C ASP A 793 45.76 11.46 -14.49
N TYR A 794 45.66 12.80 -14.45
CA TYR A 794 44.45 13.53 -14.81
C TYR A 794 44.72 14.43 -16.03
N PRO A 795 44.55 13.93 -17.28
CA PRO A 795 44.84 14.66 -18.51
C PRO A 795 44.08 15.99 -18.63
N GLU A 796 42.79 16.02 -18.28
CA GLU A 796 41.95 17.21 -18.35
C GLU A 796 42.42 18.30 -17.36
N LEU A 797 42.83 17.90 -16.15
CA LEU A 797 43.44 18.80 -15.17
C LEU A 797 44.78 19.34 -15.68
N ARG A 798 45.62 18.48 -16.27
CA ARG A 798 46.90 18.88 -16.85
C ARG A 798 46.68 19.90 -17.95
N SER A 799 45.73 19.68 -18.86
CA SER A 799 45.41 20.63 -19.92
C SER A 799 44.95 21.97 -19.36
N ALA A 800 44.04 21.98 -18.37
CA ALA A 800 43.59 23.21 -17.72
C ALA A 800 44.73 24.02 -17.06
N VAL A 801 45.67 23.34 -16.41
CA VAL A 801 46.85 23.97 -15.79
C VAL A 801 47.85 24.43 -16.86
N THR A 802 48.11 23.63 -17.90
CA THR A 802 49.06 23.95 -18.98
C THR A 802 48.60 25.13 -19.82
N GLU A 803 47.29 25.22 -20.09
CA GLU A 803 46.65 26.33 -20.80
C GLU A 803 46.49 27.60 -19.92
N ARG A 804 46.96 27.55 -18.67
CA ARG A 804 46.88 28.65 -17.69
C ARG A 804 45.46 29.11 -17.38
N LEU A 805 44.49 28.19 -17.48
CA LEU A 805 43.09 28.39 -17.12
C LEU A 805 42.84 28.10 -15.63
N LEU A 806 43.71 27.30 -15.02
CA LEU A 806 43.59 26.85 -13.63
C LEU A 806 44.94 26.86 -12.91
N ASP A 807 44.99 27.43 -11.72
CA ASP A 807 46.09 27.23 -10.79
C ASP A 807 45.73 26.09 -9.81
N LEU A 808 46.40 24.94 -9.92
CA LEU A 808 46.29 23.84 -8.95
C LEU A 808 47.10 24.17 -7.70
N THR A 809 46.67 23.77 -6.51
CA THR A 809 47.44 23.76 -5.26
C THR A 809 47.04 22.52 -4.46
N VAL A 810 47.97 21.91 -3.72
CA VAL A 810 47.67 20.80 -2.79
C VAL A 810 48.17 21.19 -1.42
N GLU A 811 47.32 21.12 -0.40
CA GLU A 811 47.66 21.49 0.98
C GLU A 811 47.22 20.43 1.97
N ALA A 812 48.08 20.15 2.97
CA ALA A 812 47.75 19.23 4.06
C ALA A 812 47.14 20.00 5.23
N VAL A 813 45.90 19.67 5.60
CA VAL A 813 45.12 20.39 6.62
C VAL A 813 44.70 19.47 7.77
N ASP A 814 44.28 20.04 8.89
CA ASP A 814 43.64 19.25 9.96
C ASP A 814 42.27 18.74 9.44
N GLY A 815 41.93 17.47 9.67
CA GLY A 815 40.65 16.89 9.26
C GLY A 815 39.44 17.62 9.84
N ALA A 816 39.58 18.23 11.02
CA ALA A 816 38.55 19.07 11.64
C ALA A 816 38.31 20.39 10.89
N SER A 817 39.26 20.84 10.07
CA SER A 817 39.17 22.09 9.28
C SER A 817 38.53 21.90 7.90
N LEU A 818 38.20 20.65 7.52
CA LEU A 818 37.49 20.37 6.28
C LEU A 818 36.02 20.76 6.40
N ASP A 819 35.47 21.44 5.38
CA ASP A 819 34.08 21.89 5.43
C ASP A 819 33.10 20.71 5.44
N ARG A 820 32.30 20.60 6.50
CA ARG A 820 31.27 19.57 6.68
C ARG A 820 29.87 20.19 6.70
N SER A 821 28.87 19.39 6.36
CA SER A 821 27.47 19.77 6.53
C SER A 821 27.13 19.84 8.03
N PRO A 822 26.64 20.98 8.56
CA PRO A 822 26.30 21.12 9.98
C PRO A 822 25.21 20.15 10.45
N THR A 823 24.37 19.66 9.54
CA THR A 823 23.22 18.80 9.86
C THR A 823 23.54 17.31 9.83
N SER A 824 24.55 16.90 9.06
CA SER A 824 24.85 15.47 8.84
C SER A 824 26.30 15.07 9.10
N GLY A 825 27.20 16.02 9.37
CA GLY A 825 28.63 15.77 9.54
C GLY A 825 29.37 15.38 8.26
N LYS A 826 28.66 15.23 7.12
CA LYS A 826 29.24 14.79 5.85
C LYS A 826 30.23 15.81 5.31
N LEU A 827 31.38 15.33 4.82
CA LEU A 827 32.34 16.15 4.10
C LEU A 827 31.70 16.76 2.83
N ARG A 828 31.92 18.05 2.61
CA ARG A 828 31.61 18.70 1.33
C ARG A 828 32.79 18.45 0.39
N SER A 829 32.67 17.43 -0.47
CA SER A 829 33.75 17.00 -1.38
C SER A 829 34.24 18.12 -2.30
N VAL A 830 33.31 18.90 -2.85
CA VAL A 830 33.59 20.09 -3.68
C VAL A 830 33.03 21.33 -2.98
N VAL A 831 33.89 22.33 -2.77
CA VAL A 831 33.50 23.65 -2.26
C VAL A 831 33.77 24.68 -3.35
N ASP A 832 32.72 25.25 -3.94
CA ASP A 832 32.85 26.26 -4.99
C ASP A 832 32.62 27.66 -4.41
N LEU A 833 33.69 28.44 -4.32
CA LEU A 833 33.76 29.79 -3.79
C LEU A 833 33.83 30.86 -4.91
N ARG A 834 33.55 30.50 -6.18
CA ARG A 834 33.64 31.42 -7.32
C ARG A 834 32.51 32.46 -7.40
N GLY A 835 31.64 32.53 -6.39
CA GLY A 835 30.49 33.43 -6.28
C GLY A 835 30.68 34.81 -6.90
#